data_AF-A0A542DG13-F1
#
_entry.id   AF-A0A542DG13-F1
#
_cell.length_a   1.000
_cell.length_b   1.000
_cell.length_c   1.000
_cell.angle_alpha   90.00
_cell.angle_beta   90.00
_cell.angle_gamma   90.00
#
_symmetry.space_group_name_H-M   'P 1'
#
loop_
_entity.id
_entity.type
_entity.pdbx_description
1 polymer ?
#
loop_
_entity_poly.entity_id
_entity_poly.type
_entity_poly.pdbx_seq_one_letter_code
_entity_poly.pdbx_strand_id
1 'polypeptide(L)'
;MRVVWHARRTLILALVLAVLATLVNPTAPAPWRLTAAAETTATETDRPMPESEYEEWDGETGLPDFDPRLRQLVADIAELDEDVEVREAAQAALDARTDAAVMEFLETGHPEAKARAEERKEETARLNREAIEEMVGTGGPYFNAEVERVLAGSDYDRAVFLDYGADIARARDEQTAERDAERMAALRTRVQLLVGSAGPEVSAAAQAALDAGTDAAIVEFLETGYLTAAERDAAAREEYLRQQREREKAAEELSELAKKAERASKARRNLLSAHGDGVRALQRAANAMTLASNEAREAAQILAANEAGGHHNGSFSEVKREVERQLGYAGSAAERADAASARARGEADILIETGLTYGADWADIAEGMAAAAQAAVGAVQTAQHAVVATEATDKANEGQEKAEAHAEQARRWRQHAEEHAASAASLAEAAQAQAVAARHAADQARRARIQAQEAEQRAWAAAERTRQARLTAEAEQRKAAEARQRAETERANAAAARQRAQQQAAVAARARSTAEYKASVAAGARARAEQQDRVAGQAKNHALEQERKAAQARQRAVRANYANNAKQARARALEAIAASAEGSENEEAARRAANQARAEANTAAGAATDAGNAAHLATGAAATARMYATEATRAAARARAAAREAEAAAARADAAADEAEAAAAETHAAATEANAKAKEATAAEARAAQHARNAANLARQAADEAMRALWAAQRTKDEAAAAEAEAVSAATQAGIAVRAAMSARSSSEGITDPANTAITIVAPFTGEDIDADFAALVAEQAQQVGEEQAAAAQQRADEAVAAARAARKAADEADKEVKPAFDAAARAAESASAAADSAARAQRAAADAAAEGAKAREAAASANRADAQAQEDARKARAAANAAARDAALAGRSADAAEQEAANARAAANAAAQDAAAARNAAAQAQRDAAAAQAAAKSAQQHAEEAAEAAKNARQSAVDAQRAAEAAEARAREAAERAEAERRAAGQPGSNLRHLYNKQFLVTTDQDLPLHVTAEEVLRELKRCFNCSFPIDGAPADFPVDGQHIPLDACLPILGFICMDAPVKAYTLKENGQWAGFRFIAQEGHFDGAGSVIDFRFYTNSKSMLVMEVDARVSDPSAPDFINEQVALTKWDSFREALGQNIHEHGFGPNSAGARYARAMCTPQQEGRCSR
;
A
#
# COMPACT_ATOMS: atom_id res chain seq x y z
N MET A 1 -38.19 29.49 28.22
CA MET A 1 -39.17 29.43 29.34
C MET A 1 -39.51 30.86 29.71
N ARG A 2 -40.78 31.20 29.97
CA ARG A 2 -41.28 32.57 30.29
C ARG A 2 -41.16 33.52 29.05
N VAL A 3 -42.16 34.23 28.52
CA VAL A 3 -43.48 34.74 29.00
C VAL A 3 -43.26 35.76 30.14
N VAL A 4 -43.69 37.02 30.11
CA VAL A 4 -44.99 37.63 29.75
C VAL A 4 -44.81 39.09 29.25
N TRP A 5 -45.78 39.64 28.47
CA TRP A 5 -46.07 41.09 28.26
C TRP A 5 -45.06 41.98 27.49
N HIS A 6 -45.44 43.19 26.99
CA HIS A 6 -46.64 44.02 27.29
C HIS A 6 -47.35 44.68 26.06
N ALA A 7 -48.20 45.69 26.32
CA ALA A 7 -49.03 46.46 25.38
C ALA A 7 -48.17 47.31 24.40
N ARG A 8 -48.62 47.80 23.23
CA ARG A 8 -49.92 47.99 22.53
C ARG A 8 -50.85 49.13 23.00
N ARG A 9 -50.63 50.30 22.40
CA ARG A 9 -51.49 51.49 22.21
C ARG A 9 -50.76 52.31 21.08
N THR A 10 -51.26 53.37 20.43
CA THR A 10 -52.30 54.32 20.85
C THR A 10 -52.89 55.19 19.71
N LEU A 11 -53.93 55.94 20.10
CA LEU A 11 -54.69 57.05 19.51
C LEU A 11 -53.84 58.17 18.82
N ILE A 12 -54.36 59.20 18.12
CA ILE A 12 -55.51 60.07 18.50
C ILE A 12 -55.98 61.09 17.41
N LEU A 13 -57.30 61.43 17.38
CA LEU A 13 -57.94 62.66 16.81
C LEU A 13 -57.81 62.94 15.26
N ALA A 14 -58.49 63.90 14.58
CA ALA A 14 -59.49 64.95 14.93
C ALA A 14 -60.23 65.58 13.69
N LEU A 15 -61.47 66.08 13.88
CA LEU A 15 -62.15 67.31 13.33
C LEU A 15 -62.23 67.62 11.79
N VAL A 16 -63.14 68.45 11.21
CA VAL A 16 -64.54 68.92 11.50
C VAL A 16 -65.08 69.80 10.32
N LEU A 17 -66.40 70.15 10.29
CA LEU A 17 -67.10 71.18 9.44
C LEU A 17 -67.24 70.87 7.91
N ALA A 18 -68.24 71.33 7.12
CA ALA A 18 -69.35 72.29 7.33
C ALA A 18 -70.62 72.06 6.44
N VAL A 19 -71.77 72.54 6.94
CA VAL A 19 -72.99 73.13 6.29
C VAL A 19 -73.26 72.95 4.77
N LEU A 20 -74.45 72.42 4.42
CA LEU A 20 -75.40 72.98 3.42
C LEU A 20 -76.80 72.33 3.54
N ALA A 21 -77.81 72.88 2.84
CA ALA A 21 -79.22 72.48 2.91
C ALA A 21 -79.90 72.43 1.53
N THR A 22 -81.18 72.00 1.47
CA THR A 22 -82.05 71.83 0.27
C THR A 22 -81.67 70.68 -0.67
N LEU A 23 -82.51 70.18 -1.59
CA LEU A 23 -83.91 69.66 -1.54
C LEU A 23 -84.26 69.17 -2.96
N VAL A 24 -85.00 68.05 -3.11
CA VAL A 24 -85.73 67.61 -4.33
C VAL A 24 -84.91 67.11 -5.56
N ASN A 25 -85.13 65.82 -5.92
CA ASN A 25 -85.52 65.21 -7.24
C ASN A 25 -85.26 65.96 -8.59
N PRO A 26 -85.15 65.27 -9.77
CA PRO A 26 -86.01 64.12 -10.17
C PRO A 26 -85.48 63.01 -11.17
N THR A 27 -86.27 61.93 -11.30
CA THR A 27 -86.56 61.03 -12.49
C THR A 27 -85.42 60.49 -13.39
N ALA A 28 -85.29 59.18 -13.69
CA ALA A 28 -86.21 58.17 -14.30
C ALA A 28 -86.42 58.35 -15.84
N PRO A 29 -86.46 57.27 -16.67
CA PRO A 29 -87.64 56.37 -16.80
C PRO A 29 -87.31 54.88 -17.14
N ALA A 30 -88.33 54.09 -17.55
CA ALA A 30 -88.23 52.68 -17.97
C ALA A 30 -89.25 52.32 -19.09
N PRO A 31 -88.94 51.34 -19.97
CA PRO A 31 -89.97 50.55 -20.69
C PRO A 31 -89.52 49.06 -20.87
N TRP A 32 -90.24 48.08 -21.45
CA TRP A 32 -91.59 47.96 -22.04
C TRP A 32 -92.16 46.53 -21.75
N ARG A 33 -93.00 45.97 -22.64
CA ARG A 33 -93.69 44.65 -22.54
C ARG A 33 -93.73 44.02 -23.95
N LEU A 34 -93.87 42.70 -24.06
CA LEU A 34 -94.63 42.08 -25.18
C LEU A 34 -96.11 42.15 -24.77
N THR A 35 -96.97 43.01 -25.34
CA THR A 35 -97.61 42.96 -26.68
C THR A 35 -98.33 41.63 -26.95
N ALA A 36 -99.64 41.57 -27.19
CA ALA A 36 -100.64 42.64 -27.42
C ALA A 36 -102.02 42.22 -26.85
N ALA A 37 -103.07 43.05 -26.74
CA ALA A 37 -103.28 44.45 -27.16
C ALA A 37 -104.18 45.16 -26.10
N ALA A 38 -104.39 46.48 -26.08
CA ALA A 38 -104.01 47.55 -27.01
C ALA A 38 -103.65 48.86 -26.27
N GLU A 39 -102.91 49.77 -26.94
CA GLU A 39 -102.81 51.24 -26.72
C GLU A 39 -102.45 51.77 -25.29
N THR A 40 -101.37 52.51 -24.93
CA THR A 40 -100.11 53.13 -25.46
C THR A 40 -99.27 53.58 -24.20
N THR A 41 -98.04 54.16 -24.09
CA THR A 41 -96.69 54.36 -24.73
C THR A 41 -95.79 55.10 -23.67
N ALA A 42 -94.44 55.16 -23.57
CA ALA A 42 -93.23 54.54 -24.17
C ALA A 42 -91.95 55.04 -23.36
N THR A 43 -90.70 54.66 -23.74
CA THR A 43 -89.36 55.27 -23.39
C THR A 43 -88.80 55.19 -21.93
N GLU A 44 -87.49 55.02 -21.60
CA GLU A 44 -86.27 54.56 -22.33
C GLU A 44 -85.12 54.03 -21.39
N THR A 45 -84.58 52.83 -21.69
CA THR A 45 -83.20 52.23 -21.56
C THR A 45 -82.15 52.40 -20.41
N ASP A 46 -81.80 51.27 -19.74
CA ASP A 46 -80.51 50.46 -19.72
C ASP A 46 -79.12 50.88 -19.12
N ARG A 47 -78.48 49.98 -18.30
CA ARG A 47 -77.03 49.51 -18.34
C ARG A 47 -76.60 48.50 -17.20
N PRO A 48 -75.49 47.71 -17.32
CA PRO A 48 -75.19 46.50 -16.48
C PRO A 48 -73.81 46.41 -15.72
N MET A 49 -73.56 45.29 -15.00
CA MET A 49 -72.30 44.84 -14.33
C MET A 49 -72.12 43.28 -14.39
N PRO A 50 -70.93 42.67 -14.12
CA PRO A 50 -70.50 41.38 -14.74
C PRO A 50 -70.43 40.10 -13.84
N GLU A 51 -69.80 39.05 -14.39
CA GLU A 51 -69.88 37.59 -14.09
C GLU A 51 -69.07 37.04 -12.89
N SER A 52 -69.20 35.72 -12.65
CA SER A 52 -68.60 34.94 -11.55
C SER A 52 -67.68 33.82 -12.04
N GLU A 53 -66.52 33.62 -11.38
CA GLU A 53 -65.61 32.49 -11.61
C GLU A 53 -65.52 31.57 -10.38
N TYR A 54 -66.25 30.45 -10.37
CA TYR A 54 -65.88 29.20 -9.69
C TYR A 54 -66.55 28.03 -10.42
N GLU A 55 -65.75 27.14 -11.00
CA GLU A 55 -66.19 26.04 -11.86
C GLU A 55 -66.57 24.77 -11.06
N GLU A 56 -67.21 23.82 -11.71
CA GLU A 56 -68.10 22.83 -11.10
C GLU A 56 -67.39 21.64 -10.40
N TRP A 57 -68.09 21.00 -9.46
CA TRP A 57 -67.77 19.67 -8.92
C TRP A 57 -68.89 18.69 -9.26
N ASP A 58 -68.52 17.47 -9.63
CA ASP A 58 -69.26 16.56 -10.53
C ASP A 58 -70.15 15.51 -9.85
N GLY A 59 -70.41 15.66 -8.54
CA GLY A 59 -71.57 15.09 -7.83
C GLY A 59 -71.63 13.57 -7.58
N GLU A 60 -71.14 12.72 -8.47
CA GLU A 60 -71.39 11.27 -8.46
C GLU A 60 -70.26 10.42 -7.85
N THR A 61 -69.81 10.72 -6.62
CA THR A 61 -68.91 9.78 -5.89
C THR A 61 -69.12 9.80 -4.37
N GLY A 62 -69.98 8.90 -3.88
CA GLY A 62 -69.88 8.39 -2.50
C GLY A 62 -70.98 8.73 -1.49
N LEU A 63 -72.24 8.88 -1.92
CA LEU A 63 -73.41 8.97 -1.01
C LEU A 63 -74.43 7.83 -1.29
N PRO A 64 -75.17 7.33 -0.27
CA PRO A 64 -76.04 6.15 -0.39
C PRO A 64 -77.46 6.48 -0.91
N ASP A 65 -78.19 5.43 -1.33
CA ASP A 65 -79.50 5.45 -2.05
C ASP A 65 -80.68 6.23 -1.42
N PHE A 66 -80.54 6.81 -0.22
CA PHE A 66 -81.56 7.69 0.37
C PHE A 66 -80.93 8.66 1.39
N ASP A 67 -81.21 9.97 1.28
CA ASP A 67 -80.77 10.96 2.29
C ASP A 67 -81.74 10.98 3.48
N PRO A 68 -81.30 10.64 4.72
CA PRO A 68 -82.13 10.70 5.91
C PRO A 68 -82.77 12.08 6.18
N ARG A 69 -82.22 13.17 5.64
CA ARG A 69 -82.80 14.53 5.74
C ARG A 69 -84.20 14.62 5.13
N LEU A 70 -84.52 13.83 4.11
CA LEU A 70 -85.84 13.87 3.45
C LEU A 70 -86.95 13.38 4.39
N ARG A 71 -86.65 12.39 5.25
CA ARG A 71 -87.56 12.01 6.35
C ARG A 71 -87.72 13.12 7.39
N GLN A 72 -86.65 13.86 7.71
CA GLN A 72 -86.75 14.98 8.65
C GLN A 72 -87.61 16.11 8.08
N LEU A 73 -87.46 16.46 6.79
CA LEU A 73 -88.29 17.48 6.14
C LEU A 73 -89.79 17.13 6.21
N VAL A 74 -90.17 15.86 5.98
CA VAL A 74 -91.58 15.44 6.12
C VAL A 74 -92.03 15.43 7.58
N ALA A 75 -91.15 15.13 8.55
CA ALA A 75 -91.45 15.25 9.98
C ALA A 75 -91.70 16.71 10.39
N ASP A 76 -90.88 17.65 9.92
CA ASP A 76 -91.04 19.07 10.19
C ASP A 76 -92.37 19.59 9.59
N ILE A 77 -92.76 19.12 8.41
CA ILE A 77 -94.08 19.43 7.80
C ILE A 77 -95.24 18.81 8.61
N ALA A 78 -95.08 17.58 9.11
CA ALA A 78 -96.10 16.90 9.93
C ALA A 78 -96.35 17.59 11.27
N GLU A 79 -95.31 18.17 11.88
CA GLU A 79 -95.41 18.86 13.17
C GLU A 79 -95.79 20.34 13.03
N LEU A 80 -95.32 21.05 11.99
CA LEU A 80 -95.31 22.53 11.95
C LEU A 80 -96.09 23.22 10.83
N ASP A 81 -96.61 22.52 9.80
CA ASP A 81 -97.44 23.18 8.79
C ASP A 81 -98.74 23.73 9.43
N GLU A 82 -99.25 24.88 9.00
CA GLU A 82 -100.45 25.50 9.59
C GLU A 82 -101.73 24.69 9.31
N ASP A 83 -101.78 24.04 8.16
CA ASP A 83 -102.97 23.34 7.67
C ASP A 83 -103.01 21.88 8.15
N VAL A 84 -104.12 21.50 8.82
CA VAL A 84 -104.28 20.16 9.40
C VAL A 84 -104.28 19.07 8.32
N GLU A 85 -104.85 19.33 7.14
CA GLU A 85 -104.82 18.46 5.97
C GLU A 85 -103.39 18.13 5.53
N VAL A 86 -102.46 19.07 5.68
CA VAL A 86 -101.05 18.94 5.30
C VAL A 86 -100.27 18.18 6.36
N ARG A 87 -100.48 18.53 7.64
CA ARG A 87 -99.89 17.82 8.78
C ARG A 87 -100.28 16.34 8.79
N GLU A 88 -101.58 16.03 8.62
CA GLU A 88 -102.08 14.65 8.62
C GLU A 88 -101.56 13.83 7.42
N ALA A 89 -101.48 14.44 6.23
CA ALA A 89 -100.90 13.78 5.05
C ALA A 89 -99.39 13.51 5.20
N ALA A 90 -98.63 14.44 5.77
CA ALA A 90 -97.21 14.27 6.07
C ALA A 90 -96.99 13.18 7.14
N GLN A 91 -97.79 13.21 8.21
CA GLN A 91 -97.74 12.21 9.29
C GLN A 91 -98.02 10.79 8.75
N ALA A 92 -99.02 10.63 7.89
CA ALA A 92 -99.34 9.35 7.26
C ALA A 92 -98.17 8.77 6.43
N ALA A 93 -97.42 9.63 5.73
CA ALA A 93 -96.24 9.24 4.96
C ALA A 93 -95.09 8.75 5.85
N LEU A 94 -94.90 9.36 7.03
CA LEU A 94 -93.91 8.94 8.02
C LEU A 94 -94.30 7.61 8.69
N ASP A 95 -95.57 7.44 9.03
CA ASP A 95 -96.07 6.23 9.67
C ASP A 95 -96.07 5.01 8.75
N ALA A 96 -96.04 5.20 7.44
CA ALA A 96 -95.75 4.15 6.46
C ALA A 96 -94.30 3.60 6.54
N ARG A 97 -93.36 4.37 7.12
CA ARG A 97 -91.97 4.00 7.46
C ARG A 97 -91.08 3.51 6.31
N THR A 98 -91.50 3.68 5.06
CA THR A 98 -90.72 3.35 3.86
C THR A 98 -90.25 4.61 3.14
N ASP A 99 -89.08 4.54 2.52
CA ASP A 99 -88.47 5.70 1.84
C ASP A 99 -89.25 6.12 0.58
N ALA A 100 -89.93 5.16 -0.06
CA ALA A 100 -90.85 5.43 -1.16
C ALA A 100 -92.05 6.29 -0.74
N ALA A 101 -92.68 6.02 0.41
CA ALA A 101 -93.84 6.80 0.87
C ALA A 101 -93.46 8.25 1.24
N VAL A 102 -92.24 8.45 1.73
CA VAL A 102 -91.68 9.78 2.04
C VAL A 102 -91.45 10.59 0.75
N MET A 103 -90.96 9.94 -0.31
CA MET A 103 -90.83 10.57 -1.64
C MET A 103 -92.18 10.83 -2.31
N GLU A 104 -93.11 9.87 -2.27
CA GLU A 104 -94.45 10.02 -2.86
C GLU A 104 -95.23 11.17 -2.22
N PHE A 105 -95.08 11.38 -0.91
CA PHE A 105 -95.61 12.59 -0.25
C PHE A 105 -94.93 13.87 -0.72
N LEU A 106 -93.60 13.91 -0.86
CA LEU A 106 -92.90 15.11 -1.32
C LEU A 106 -93.17 15.46 -2.80
N GLU A 107 -93.41 14.45 -3.65
CA GLU A 107 -93.67 14.65 -5.08
C GLU A 107 -95.13 15.01 -5.39
N THR A 108 -96.11 14.38 -4.73
CA THR A 108 -97.54 14.58 -5.03
C THR A 108 -98.42 14.82 -3.80
N GLY A 109 -98.18 14.12 -2.69
CA GLY A 109 -99.05 14.18 -1.50
C GLY A 109 -99.11 15.57 -0.82
N HIS A 110 -98.00 16.30 -0.78
CA HIS A 110 -97.90 17.63 -0.17
C HIS A 110 -98.65 18.73 -0.96
N PRO A 111 -98.44 18.92 -2.28
CA PRO A 111 -99.22 19.91 -3.04
C PRO A 111 -100.71 19.57 -3.08
N GLU A 112 -101.09 18.28 -3.14
CA GLU A 112 -102.50 17.88 -3.02
C GLU A 112 -103.10 18.24 -1.65
N ALA A 113 -102.35 18.07 -0.57
CA ALA A 113 -102.84 18.38 0.78
C ALA A 113 -103.05 19.89 0.97
N LYS A 114 -102.18 20.74 0.42
CA LYS A 114 -102.38 22.20 0.44
C LYS A 114 -103.56 22.64 -0.42
N ALA A 115 -103.81 22.01 -1.58
CA ALA A 115 -105.01 22.29 -2.37
C ALA A 115 -106.32 22.03 -1.58
N ARG A 116 -106.39 20.90 -0.86
CA ARG A 116 -107.55 20.56 0.00
C ARG A 116 -107.73 21.50 1.19
N ALA A 117 -106.64 22.02 1.75
CA ALA A 117 -106.71 23.00 2.82
C ALA A 117 -107.26 24.36 2.33
N GLU A 118 -106.85 24.79 1.13
CA GLU A 118 -107.25 26.08 0.56
C GLU A 118 -108.73 26.08 0.12
N GLU A 119 -109.23 25.00 -0.51
CA GLU A 119 -110.68 24.85 -0.82
C GLU A 119 -111.55 25.02 0.45
N ARG A 120 -111.08 24.51 1.59
CA ARG A 120 -111.79 24.62 2.88
C ARG A 120 -111.68 26.04 3.47
N LYS A 121 -110.56 26.74 3.27
CA LYS A 121 -110.39 28.16 3.64
C LYS A 121 -111.35 29.04 2.82
N GLU A 122 -111.45 28.83 1.51
CA GLU A 122 -112.36 29.56 0.61
C GLU A 122 -113.84 29.34 0.98
N GLU A 123 -114.27 28.10 1.23
CA GLU A 123 -115.64 27.78 1.66
C GLU A 123 -115.98 28.42 3.03
N THR A 124 -115.02 28.46 3.95
CA THR A 124 -115.19 29.14 5.25
C THR A 124 -115.36 30.66 5.08
N ALA A 125 -114.59 31.28 4.17
CA ALA A 125 -114.73 32.71 3.85
C ALA A 125 -116.10 33.02 3.22
N ARG A 126 -116.60 32.16 2.33
CA ARG A 126 -117.95 32.27 1.74
C ARG A 126 -119.04 32.24 2.81
N LEU A 127 -119.02 31.24 3.69
CA LEU A 127 -120.00 31.10 4.77
C LEU A 127 -119.95 32.26 5.77
N ASN A 128 -118.77 32.74 6.12
CA ASN A 128 -118.61 33.91 7.01
C ASN A 128 -119.12 35.21 6.37
N ARG A 129 -119.06 35.35 5.04
CA ARG A 129 -119.70 36.47 4.33
C ARG A 129 -121.23 36.36 4.40
N GLU A 130 -121.78 35.21 4.01
CA GLU A 130 -123.24 34.97 3.98
C GLU A 130 -123.88 35.20 5.36
N ALA A 131 -123.26 34.70 6.43
CA ALA A 131 -123.74 34.87 7.81
C ALA A 131 -123.80 36.34 8.29
N ILE A 132 -123.02 37.25 7.70
CA ILE A 132 -123.01 38.68 8.04
C ILE A 132 -123.94 39.47 7.11
N GLU A 133 -124.10 39.03 5.86
CA GLU A 133 -125.09 39.59 4.93
C GLU A 133 -126.53 39.38 5.45
N GLU A 134 -126.80 38.28 6.16
CA GLU A 134 -128.06 38.09 6.91
C GLU A 134 -128.22 39.03 8.13
N MET A 135 -127.16 39.62 8.67
CA MET A 135 -127.23 40.51 9.84
C MET A 135 -127.52 41.98 9.49
N VAL A 136 -127.53 42.35 8.21
CA VAL A 136 -127.77 43.73 7.75
C VAL A 136 -129.14 44.24 8.21
N GLY A 137 -129.14 45.33 8.98
CA GLY A 137 -130.38 45.93 9.50
C GLY A 137 -130.99 45.20 10.71
N THR A 138 -130.32 44.20 11.29
CA THR A 138 -130.85 43.39 12.41
C THR A 138 -130.53 43.93 13.80
N GLY A 139 -129.91 45.11 13.92
CA GLY A 139 -129.61 45.78 15.19
C GLY A 139 -129.95 47.26 15.18
N GLY A 140 -129.38 48.01 16.13
CA GLY A 140 -129.54 49.47 16.20
C GLY A 140 -128.51 50.21 15.34
N PRO A 141 -128.39 51.54 15.50
CA PRO A 141 -127.52 52.37 14.67
C PRO A 141 -126.03 52.03 14.79
N TYR A 142 -125.54 51.56 15.96
CA TYR A 142 -124.14 51.16 16.10
C TYR A 142 -123.88 49.77 15.52
N PHE A 143 -124.78 48.81 15.74
CA PHE A 143 -124.67 47.47 15.17
C PHE A 143 -124.71 47.48 13.63
N ASN A 144 -125.69 48.17 13.03
CA ASN A 144 -125.84 48.16 11.58
C ASN A 144 -124.65 48.84 10.86
N ALA A 145 -124.08 49.90 11.44
CA ALA A 145 -122.89 50.56 10.91
C ALA A 145 -121.64 49.65 10.95
N GLU A 146 -121.50 48.82 11.98
CA GLU A 146 -120.37 47.88 12.07
C GLU A 146 -120.55 46.67 11.13
N VAL A 147 -121.78 46.20 10.91
CA VAL A 147 -122.08 45.20 9.85
C VAL A 147 -121.70 45.75 8.47
N GLU A 148 -122.10 46.99 8.14
CA GLU A 148 -121.71 47.63 6.87
C GLU A 148 -120.19 47.76 6.72
N ARG A 149 -119.47 48.12 7.79
CA ARG A 149 -117.99 48.18 7.79
C ARG A 149 -117.37 46.83 7.45
N VAL A 150 -117.88 45.74 8.03
CA VAL A 150 -117.30 44.40 7.94
C VAL A 150 -117.60 43.71 6.59
N LEU A 151 -118.76 43.98 5.99
CA LEU A 151 -119.07 43.48 4.63
C LEU A 151 -118.18 44.10 3.55
N ALA A 152 -117.71 45.34 3.76
CA ALA A 152 -116.70 46.01 2.95
C ALA A 152 -115.25 45.59 3.29
N GLY A 153 -115.03 44.85 4.38
CA GLY A 153 -113.71 44.45 4.88
C GLY A 153 -113.11 43.20 4.22
N SER A 154 -112.04 42.68 4.84
CA SER A 154 -111.42 41.39 4.50
C SER A 154 -112.21 40.21 5.08
N ASP A 155 -111.86 38.98 4.69
CA ASP A 155 -112.48 37.77 5.27
C ASP A 155 -112.01 37.51 6.71
N TYR A 156 -110.87 38.09 7.10
CA TYR A 156 -110.42 38.17 8.50
C TYR A 156 -111.32 39.13 9.32
N ASP A 157 -111.66 40.31 8.80
CA ASP A 157 -112.63 41.21 9.45
C ASP A 157 -113.98 40.51 9.69
N ARG A 158 -114.43 39.70 8.72
CA ARG A 158 -115.67 38.92 8.81
C ARG A 158 -115.60 37.87 9.91
N ALA A 159 -114.54 37.07 9.95
CA ALA A 159 -114.37 36.05 10.99
C ALA A 159 -114.35 36.68 12.40
N VAL A 160 -113.60 37.77 12.58
CA VAL A 160 -113.48 38.50 13.85
C VAL A 160 -114.81 39.12 14.30
N PHE A 161 -115.63 39.62 13.37
CA PHE A 161 -116.94 40.18 13.71
C PHE A 161 -117.93 39.11 14.21
N LEU A 162 -117.92 37.92 13.59
CA LEU A 162 -118.77 36.80 14.02
C LEU A 162 -118.34 36.19 15.36
N ASP A 163 -117.04 36.18 15.65
CA ASP A 163 -116.49 35.60 16.88
C ASP A 163 -116.76 36.45 18.13
N TYR A 164 -116.69 37.80 18.02
CA TYR A 164 -117.02 38.69 19.15
C TYR A 164 -117.48 40.12 18.78
N GLY A 165 -117.25 40.61 17.55
CA GLY A 165 -117.60 41.99 17.18
C GLY A 165 -119.10 42.30 17.22
N ALA A 166 -119.94 41.32 16.84
CA ALA A 166 -121.39 41.46 16.80
C ALA A 166 -122.01 41.79 18.18
N ASP A 167 -121.63 41.07 19.23
CA ASP A 167 -122.19 41.23 20.58
C ASP A 167 -121.77 42.56 21.22
N ILE A 168 -120.52 43.00 21.01
CA ILE A 168 -120.03 44.30 21.47
C ILE A 168 -120.86 45.44 20.87
N ALA A 169 -121.25 45.32 19.59
CA ALA A 169 -122.03 46.34 18.91
C ALA A 169 -123.52 46.31 19.32
N ARG A 170 -124.14 45.14 19.54
CA ARG A 170 -125.51 45.03 20.06
C ARG A 170 -125.64 45.62 21.47
N ALA A 171 -124.69 45.30 22.37
CA ALA A 171 -124.66 45.85 23.73
C ALA A 171 -124.49 47.39 23.76
N ARG A 172 -123.94 47.98 22.69
CA ARG A 172 -123.81 49.44 22.53
C ARG A 172 -125.15 50.11 22.21
N ASP A 173 -125.99 49.45 21.43
CA ASP A 173 -127.33 49.93 21.07
C ASP A 173 -128.32 49.80 22.25
N GLU A 174 -128.34 48.67 22.96
CA GLU A 174 -129.22 48.47 24.12
C GLU A 174 -128.97 49.52 25.22
N GLN A 175 -127.70 49.74 25.59
CA GLN A 175 -127.32 50.74 26.59
C GLN A 175 -127.64 52.19 26.17
N THR A 176 -127.86 52.43 24.87
CA THR A 176 -128.34 53.73 24.37
C THR A 176 -129.87 53.81 24.46
N ALA A 177 -130.57 52.75 24.05
CA ALA A 177 -132.03 52.67 24.06
C ALA A 177 -132.64 52.74 25.47
N GLU A 178 -132.04 52.06 26.46
CA GLU A 178 -132.50 52.11 27.85
C GLU A 178 -132.45 53.54 28.42
N ARG A 179 -131.36 54.28 28.16
CA ARG A 179 -131.17 55.64 28.68
C ARG A 179 -132.21 56.64 28.19
N ASP A 180 -132.63 56.55 26.92
CA ASP A 180 -133.65 57.45 26.39
C ASP A 180 -135.07 57.01 26.78
N ALA A 181 -135.31 55.71 27.01
CA ALA A 181 -136.55 55.20 27.59
C ALA A 181 -136.73 55.65 29.07
N GLU A 182 -135.70 55.50 29.90
CA GLU A 182 -135.68 56.02 31.29
C GLU A 182 -135.94 57.53 31.33
N ARG A 183 -135.30 58.28 30.41
CA ARG A 183 -135.45 59.73 30.29
C ARG A 183 -136.89 60.15 30.00
N MET A 184 -137.57 59.48 29.07
CA MET A 184 -138.98 59.78 28.76
C MET A 184 -139.94 59.33 29.86
N ALA A 185 -139.67 58.20 30.53
CA ALA A 185 -140.42 57.79 31.71
C ALA A 185 -140.30 58.84 32.84
N ALA A 186 -139.09 59.32 33.12
CA ALA A 186 -138.83 60.37 34.10
C ALA A 186 -139.54 61.70 33.75
N LEU A 187 -139.60 62.07 32.46
CA LEU A 187 -140.32 63.27 32.01
C LEU A 187 -141.85 63.13 32.18
N ARG A 188 -142.44 61.96 31.87
CA ARG A 188 -143.85 61.67 32.19
C ARG A 188 -144.12 61.79 33.70
N THR A 189 -143.32 61.11 34.54
CA THR A 189 -143.46 61.17 36.00
C THR A 189 -143.29 62.59 36.54
N ARG A 190 -142.42 63.41 35.93
CA ARG A 190 -142.22 64.82 36.30
C ARG A 190 -143.45 65.69 36.03
N VAL A 191 -144.16 65.50 34.91
CA VAL A 191 -145.44 66.20 34.67
C VAL A 191 -146.55 65.66 35.57
N GLN A 192 -146.60 64.34 35.80
CA GLN A 192 -147.55 63.72 36.74
C GLN A 192 -147.40 64.28 38.17
N LEU A 193 -146.16 64.55 38.61
CA LEU A 193 -145.87 65.21 39.88
C LEU A 193 -146.32 66.69 39.89
N LEU A 194 -146.15 67.42 38.79
CA LEU A 194 -146.53 68.84 38.71
C LEU A 194 -148.03 69.06 38.90
N VAL A 195 -148.90 68.15 38.45
CA VAL A 195 -150.34 68.22 38.75
C VAL A 195 -150.60 68.29 40.26
N GLY A 196 -149.97 67.42 41.04
CA GLY A 196 -150.22 67.30 42.48
C GLY A 196 -149.42 68.27 43.36
N SER A 197 -148.49 69.05 42.80
CA SER A 197 -147.52 69.83 43.59
C SER A 197 -147.22 71.25 43.09
N ALA A 198 -147.64 71.63 41.88
CA ALA A 198 -147.50 73.00 41.41
C ALA A 198 -148.61 73.93 41.95
N GLY A 199 -148.59 75.22 41.57
CA GLY A 199 -149.72 76.10 41.87
C GLY A 199 -150.90 75.87 40.91
N PRO A 200 -152.03 76.58 41.11
CA PRO A 200 -153.28 76.30 40.41
C PRO A 200 -153.17 76.38 38.88
N GLU A 201 -152.41 77.33 38.33
CA GLU A 201 -152.31 77.51 36.87
C GLU A 201 -151.43 76.43 36.24
N VAL A 202 -150.29 76.10 36.87
CA VAL A 202 -149.37 75.05 36.37
C VAL A 202 -149.96 73.66 36.57
N SER A 203 -150.69 73.41 37.66
CA SER A 203 -151.39 72.14 37.92
C SER A 203 -152.43 71.86 36.82
N ALA A 204 -153.27 72.84 36.48
CA ALA A 204 -154.26 72.71 35.42
C ALA A 204 -153.62 72.48 34.03
N ALA A 205 -152.53 73.19 33.71
CA ALA A 205 -151.81 73.02 32.45
C ALA A 205 -151.08 71.66 32.36
N ALA A 206 -150.49 71.19 33.47
CA ALA A 206 -149.86 69.86 33.55
C ALA A 206 -150.89 68.73 33.39
N GLN A 207 -152.08 68.87 33.96
CA GLN A 207 -153.15 67.87 33.84
C GLN A 207 -153.62 67.75 32.39
N ALA A 208 -153.84 68.88 31.71
CA ALA A 208 -154.20 68.89 30.28
C ALA A 208 -153.13 68.23 29.39
N ALA A 209 -151.84 68.37 29.72
CA ALA A 209 -150.75 67.72 28.99
C ALA A 209 -150.70 66.19 29.18
N LEU A 210 -151.16 65.69 30.33
CA LEU A 210 -151.25 64.25 30.62
C LEU A 210 -152.52 63.63 30.02
N ASP A 211 -153.65 64.33 30.09
CA ASP A 211 -154.92 63.90 29.48
C ASP A 211 -154.83 63.82 27.93
N ALA A 212 -153.88 64.54 27.32
CA ALA A 212 -153.53 64.42 25.90
C ALA A 212 -152.77 63.13 25.54
N GLY A 213 -152.32 62.33 26.53
CA GLY A 213 -151.87 60.95 26.37
C GLY A 213 -150.58 60.68 25.57
N THR A 214 -149.94 61.71 24.99
CA THR A 214 -148.84 61.56 24.02
C THR A 214 -147.54 62.18 24.51
N ASP A 215 -146.40 61.58 24.13
CA ASP A 215 -145.07 62.05 24.50
C ASP A 215 -144.79 63.49 24.03
N ALA A 216 -145.24 63.84 22.82
CA ALA A 216 -145.09 65.18 22.26
C ALA A 216 -145.76 66.25 23.13
N ALA A 217 -146.99 66.03 23.62
CA ALA A 217 -147.70 66.98 24.47
C ALA A 217 -147.01 67.19 25.83
N ILE A 218 -146.35 66.15 26.35
CA ILE A 218 -145.59 66.19 27.60
C ILE A 218 -144.27 66.95 27.42
N VAL A 219 -143.61 66.83 26.27
CA VAL A 219 -142.43 67.63 25.90
C VAL A 219 -142.81 69.09 25.64
N GLU A 220 -143.82 69.37 24.81
CA GLU A 220 -144.27 70.73 24.47
C GLU A 220 -144.76 71.51 25.70
N PHE A 221 -145.43 70.82 26.63
CA PHE A 221 -145.72 71.37 27.96
C PHE A 221 -144.43 71.71 28.70
N LEU A 222 -143.47 70.80 28.83
CA LEU A 222 -142.22 71.08 29.56
C LEU A 222 -141.33 72.15 28.91
N GLU A 223 -141.39 72.32 27.59
CA GLU A 223 -140.57 73.30 26.85
C GLU A 223 -141.17 74.71 26.83
N THR A 224 -142.50 74.87 26.72
CA THR A 224 -143.12 76.21 26.59
C THR A 224 -144.41 76.42 27.40
N GLY A 225 -145.27 75.39 27.49
CA GLY A 225 -146.55 75.50 28.23
C GLY A 225 -146.36 75.71 29.73
N TYR A 226 -145.39 75.03 30.33
CA TYR A 226 -144.98 75.11 31.72
C TYR A 226 -144.49 76.52 32.04
N LEU A 227 -143.64 77.11 31.20
CA LEU A 227 -143.11 78.47 31.42
C LEU A 227 -144.24 79.50 31.43
N THR A 228 -145.13 79.43 30.44
CA THR A 228 -146.27 80.35 30.29
C THR A 228 -147.28 80.25 31.45
N ALA A 229 -147.51 79.04 31.97
CA ALA A 229 -148.33 78.84 33.17
C ALA A 229 -147.58 79.30 34.43
N ALA A 230 -146.30 78.96 34.56
CA ALA A 230 -145.47 79.27 35.72
C ALA A 230 -145.24 80.78 35.90
N GLU A 231 -145.18 81.58 34.85
CA GLU A 231 -145.12 83.05 34.96
C GLU A 231 -146.37 83.64 35.66
N ARG A 232 -147.55 83.11 35.37
CA ARG A 232 -148.81 83.52 36.03
C ARG A 232 -148.85 83.03 37.48
N ASP A 233 -148.46 81.78 37.66
CA ASP A 233 -148.32 81.10 38.95
C ASP A 233 -147.16 81.67 39.81
N ALA A 234 -146.27 82.47 39.22
CA ALA A 234 -145.17 83.20 39.87
C ALA A 234 -145.60 84.62 40.24
N ALA A 235 -146.24 85.36 39.33
CA ALA A 235 -146.80 86.68 39.63
C ALA A 235 -147.77 86.65 40.84
N ALA A 236 -148.57 85.59 40.96
CA ALA A 236 -149.42 85.34 42.13
C ALA A 236 -148.65 84.96 43.43
N ARG A 237 -147.40 84.47 43.32
CA ARG A 237 -146.54 84.09 44.45
C ARG A 237 -145.55 85.15 44.87
N GLU A 238 -145.15 86.08 44.01
CA GLU A 238 -144.20 87.14 44.36
C GLU A 238 -144.75 88.10 45.41
N GLU A 239 -146.03 88.47 45.29
CA GLU A 239 -146.75 89.33 46.26
C GLU A 239 -146.85 88.66 47.65
N TYR A 240 -146.94 87.34 47.69
CA TYR A 240 -147.00 86.53 48.92
C TYR A 240 -145.60 86.33 49.53
N LEU A 241 -144.61 85.88 48.74
CA LEU A 241 -143.25 85.60 49.21
C LEU A 241 -142.43 86.86 49.50
N ARG A 242 -142.88 88.05 49.08
CA ARG A 242 -142.34 89.34 49.57
C ARG A 242 -142.48 89.48 51.09
N GLN A 243 -143.46 88.84 51.71
CA GLN A 243 -143.71 88.88 53.16
C GLN A 243 -142.96 87.80 53.96
N GLN A 244 -142.41 86.77 53.29
CA GLN A 244 -141.55 85.74 53.91
C GLN A 244 -140.07 86.17 53.94
N ARG A 245 -139.58 86.76 52.84
CA ARG A 245 -138.15 87.02 52.58
C ARG A 245 -137.48 88.04 53.51
N GLU A 246 -138.22 88.70 54.40
CA GLU A 246 -137.67 89.53 55.48
C GLU A 246 -137.34 88.76 56.76
N ARG A 247 -137.77 87.48 56.91
CA ARG A 247 -137.48 86.65 58.11
C ARG A 247 -136.31 85.69 57.93
N GLU A 248 -136.18 85.07 56.76
CA GLU A 248 -135.16 84.02 56.52
C GLU A 248 -133.74 84.61 56.38
N LYS A 249 -133.65 85.86 55.93
CA LYS A 249 -132.39 86.56 55.63
C LYS A 249 -131.43 86.70 56.82
N ALA A 250 -131.93 86.60 58.06
CA ALA A 250 -131.13 86.66 59.28
C ALA A 250 -130.50 85.30 59.70
N ALA A 251 -130.88 84.18 59.05
CA ALA A 251 -130.35 82.85 59.35
C ALA A 251 -129.21 82.43 58.40
N GLU A 252 -129.21 82.95 57.17
CA GLU A 252 -128.33 82.49 56.08
C GLU A 252 -126.88 83.00 56.24
N GLU A 253 -126.70 84.23 56.73
CA GLU A 253 -125.38 84.87 56.93
C GLU A 253 -124.47 84.11 57.91
N LEU A 254 -125.04 83.36 58.86
CA LEU A 254 -124.29 82.52 59.81
C LEU A 254 -123.78 81.21 59.19
N SER A 255 -124.38 80.75 58.08
CA SER A 255 -124.03 79.48 57.41
C SER A 255 -122.75 79.61 56.57
N GLU A 256 -122.62 80.71 55.81
CA GLU A 256 -121.45 80.95 54.95
C GLU A 256 -120.16 81.19 55.74
N LEU A 257 -120.24 81.79 56.93
CA LEU A 257 -119.09 82.01 57.80
C LEU A 257 -118.47 80.67 58.26
N ALA A 258 -119.30 79.66 58.54
CA ALA A 258 -118.84 78.33 58.95
C ALA A 258 -118.11 77.59 57.81
N LYS A 259 -118.65 77.64 56.58
CA LYS A 259 -118.05 76.98 55.40
C LYS A 259 -116.68 77.55 55.06
N LYS A 260 -116.49 78.88 55.17
CA LYS A 260 -115.18 79.52 54.99
C LYS A 260 -114.15 79.07 56.03
N ALA A 261 -114.56 78.98 57.30
CA ALA A 261 -113.67 78.51 58.37
C ALA A 261 -113.21 77.05 58.18
N GLU A 262 -114.08 76.17 57.67
CA GLU A 262 -113.72 74.79 57.35
C GLU A 262 -112.70 74.70 56.21
N ARG A 263 -112.92 75.42 55.10
CA ARG A 263 -112.00 75.47 53.94
C ARG A 263 -110.60 75.95 54.35
N ALA A 264 -110.52 77.03 55.14
CA ALA A 264 -109.27 77.54 55.69
C ALA A 264 -108.57 76.53 56.63
N SER A 265 -109.31 75.87 57.51
CA SER A 265 -108.79 74.86 58.45
C SER A 265 -108.30 73.57 57.77
N LYS A 266 -108.84 73.25 56.59
CA LYS A 266 -108.33 72.17 55.73
C LYS A 266 -107.04 72.60 55.03
N ALA A 267 -107.04 73.76 54.35
CA ALA A 267 -105.89 74.25 53.62
C ALA A 267 -104.65 74.44 54.52
N ARG A 268 -104.81 75.01 55.73
CA ARG A 268 -103.70 75.16 56.68
C ARG A 268 -103.06 73.82 57.09
N ARG A 269 -103.83 72.74 57.21
CA ARG A 269 -103.28 71.40 57.52
C ARG A 269 -102.54 70.80 56.33
N ASN A 270 -103.06 71.00 55.12
CA ASN A 270 -102.42 70.53 53.90
C ASN A 270 -101.10 71.29 53.64
N LEU A 271 -101.09 72.61 53.83
CA LEU A 271 -99.89 73.46 53.77
C LEU A 271 -98.82 73.03 54.78
N LEU A 272 -99.18 72.81 56.05
CA LEU A 272 -98.24 72.28 57.06
C LEU A 272 -97.69 70.89 56.69
N SER A 273 -98.51 70.03 56.06
CA SER A 273 -98.04 68.74 55.55
C SER A 273 -97.08 68.87 54.37
N ALA A 274 -97.34 69.83 53.47
CA ALA A 274 -96.48 70.14 52.33
C ALA A 274 -95.13 70.74 52.78
N HIS A 275 -95.12 71.69 53.72
CA HIS A 275 -93.90 72.22 54.32
C HIS A 275 -93.05 71.10 54.93
N GLY A 276 -93.69 70.23 55.74
CA GLY A 276 -93.02 69.07 56.33
C GLY A 276 -92.47 68.08 55.29
N ASP A 277 -93.13 67.91 54.14
CA ASP A 277 -92.58 67.14 53.01
C ASP A 277 -91.37 67.84 52.38
N GLY A 278 -91.43 69.16 52.22
CA GLY A 278 -90.33 70.00 51.75
C GLY A 278 -89.08 69.87 52.63
N VAL A 279 -89.22 70.01 53.95
CA VAL A 279 -88.10 69.85 54.91
C VAL A 279 -87.52 68.44 54.84
N ARG A 280 -88.39 67.41 54.80
CA ARG A 280 -87.95 66.00 54.64
C ARG A 280 -87.29 65.71 53.30
N ALA A 281 -87.58 66.49 52.26
CA ALA A 281 -86.95 66.40 50.95
C ALA A 281 -85.61 67.13 50.97
N LEU A 282 -85.57 68.39 51.39
CA LEU A 282 -84.34 69.19 51.53
C LEU A 282 -83.30 68.48 52.42
N GLN A 283 -83.71 67.90 53.55
CA GLN A 283 -82.82 67.12 54.41
C GLN A 283 -82.18 65.92 53.68
N ARG A 284 -82.91 65.26 52.78
CA ARG A 284 -82.37 64.15 51.97
C ARG A 284 -81.41 64.66 50.90
N ALA A 285 -81.69 65.80 50.27
CA ALA A 285 -80.78 66.44 49.32
C ALA A 285 -79.46 66.88 49.99
N ALA A 286 -79.54 67.54 51.15
CA ALA A 286 -78.39 67.98 51.94
C ALA A 286 -77.52 66.80 52.44
N ASN A 287 -78.16 65.72 52.92
CA ASN A 287 -77.46 64.50 53.29
C ASN A 287 -76.75 63.87 52.08
N ALA A 288 -77.42 63.78 50.92
CA ALA A 288 -76.85 63.19 49.72
C ALA A 288 -75.67 64.01 49.16
N MET A 289 -75.77 65.34 49.19
CA MET A 289 -74.67 66.28 48.90
C MET A 289 -73.47 66.06 49.82
N THR A 290 -73.72 65.95 51.13
CA THR A 290 -72.65 65.75 52.13
C THR A 290 -71.94 64.41 51.92
N LEU A 291 -72.71 63.34 51.66
CA LEU A 291 -72.16 62.02 51.35
C LEU A 291 -71.35 62.04 50.05
N ALA A 292 -71.91 62.57 48.96
CA ALA A 292 -71.20 62.67 47.68
C ALA A 292 -69.89 63.48 47.76
N SER A 293 -69.86 64.55 48.55
CA SER A 293 -68.63 65.31 48.79
C SER A 293 -67.58 64.52 49.60
N ASN A 294 -68.00 63.68 50.54
CA ASN A 294 -67.09 62.80 51.28
C ASN A 294 -66.54 61.69 50.39
N GLU A 295 -67.37 61.07 49.54
CA GLU A 295 -66.95 60.10 48.52
C GLU A 295 -65.93 60.71 47.54
N ALA A 296 -66.14 61.97 47.09
CA ALA A 296 -65.15 62.67 46.26
C ALA A 296 -63.81 62.92 46.97
N ARG A 297 -63.84 63.16 48.29
CA ARG A 297 -62.63 63.23 49.14
C ARG A 297 -62.00 61.85 49.38
N GLU A 298 -62.78 60.76 49.37
CA GLU A 298 -62.26 59.39 49.44
C GLU A 298 -61.58 58.99 48.12
N ALA A 299 -62.13 59.37 46.96
CA ALA A 299 -61.44 59.23 45.67
C ALA A 299 -60.04 59.89 45.68
N ALA A 300 -59.92 61.09 46.27
CA ALA A 300 -58.63 61.77 46.40
C ALA A 300 -57.66 61.05 47.36
N GLN A 301 -58.18 60.38 48.41
CA GLN A 301 -57.37 59.53 49.30
C GLN A 301 -56.90 58.24 48.60
N ILE A 302 -57.75 57.62 47.78
CA ILE A 302 -57.38 56.45 46.95
C ILE A 302 -56.25 56.83 45.99
N LEU A 303 -56.35 57.97 45.29
CA LEU A 303 -55.30 58.46 44.40
C LEU A 303 -53.97 58.65 45.16
N ALA A 304 -53.98 59.37 46.28
CA ALA A 304 -52.78 59.60 47.08
C ALA A 304 -52.17 58.31 47.65
N ALA A 305 -53.00 57.30 47.97
CA ALA A 305 -52.54 55.99 48.42
C ALA A 305 -51.93 55.16 47.26
N ASN A 306 -52.52 55.23 46.07
CA ASN A 306 -52.00 54.57 44.87
C ASN A 306 -50.66 55.18 44.43
N GLU A 307 -50.55 56.52 44.40
CA GLU A 307 -49.31 57.28 44.15
C GLU A 307 -48.21 56.93 45.17
N ALA A 308 -48.55 56.86 46.46
CA ALA A 308 -47.57 56.50 47.50
C ALA A 308 -47.16 55.02 47.47
N GLY A 309 -47.96 54.15 46.85
CA GLY A 309 -47.72 52.70 46.76
C GLY A 309 -47.17 52.20 45.42
N GLY A 310 -47.23 53.01 44.35
CA GLY A 310 -46.95 52.58 42.96
C GLY A 310 -47.87 51.45 42.49
N HIS A 311 -49.09 51.37 43.02
CA HIS A 311 -50.00 50.22 42.93
C HIS A 311 -51.45 50.65 42.64
N HIS A 312 -51.68 51.17 41.43
CA HIS A 312 -52.98 51.63 40.94
C HIS A 312 -54.01 50.48 40.86
N ASN A 313 -54.82 50.32 41.91
CA ASN A 313 -55.88 49.32 41.98
C ASN A 313 -57.27 49.95 41.85
N GLY A 314 -58.24 49.18 41.32
CA GLY A 314 -59.53 49.68 40.80
C GLY A 314 -60.57 50.12 41.83
N SER A 315 -60.15 50.65 42.98
CA SER A 315 -61.02 50.98 44.12
C SER A 315 -62.09 52.05 43.82
N PHE A 316 -61.85 52.93 42.84
CA PHE A 316 -62.80 53.98 42.40
C PHE A 316 -64.19 53.47 42.00
N SER A 317 -64.32 52.18 41.64
CA SER A 317 -65.60 51.58 41.25
C SER A 317 -66.66 51.58 42.35
N GLU A 318 -66.25 51.56 43.63
CA GLU A 318 -67.19 51.55 44.75
C GLU A 318 -67.68 52.97 45.06
N VAL A 319 -66.73 53.92 45.13
CA VAL A 319 -66.95 55.36 45.36
C VAL A 319 -67.83 55.98 44.27
N LYS A 320 -67.48 55.76 43.00
CA LYS A 320 -68.28 56.24 41.85
C LYS A 320 -69.73 55.76 41.91
N ARG A 321 -69.94 54.49 42.24
CA ARG A 321 -71.25 53.86 42.38
C ARG A 321 -72.03 54.41 43.57
N GLU A 322 -71.37 54.84 44.64
CA GLU A 322 -72.02 55.54 45.75
C GLU A 322 -72.43 56.96 45.35
N VAL A 323 -71.57 57.74 44.68
CA VAL A 323 -71.95 59.08 44.19
C VAL A 323 -73.08 59.00 43.15
N GLU A 324 -73.11 57.98 42.29
CA GLU A 324 -74.24 57.69 41.40
C GLU A 324 -75.55 57.41 42.18
N ARG A 325 -75.49 56.68 43.31
CA ARG A 325 -76.65 56.50 44.20
C ARG A 325 -77.09 57.81 44.87
N GLN A 326 -76.13 58.58 45.40
CA GLN A 326 -76.43 59.86 46.05
C GLN A 326 -77.00 60.88 45.05
N LEU A 327 -76.58 60.87 43.78
CA LEU A 327 -77.17 61.70 42.73
C LEU A 327 -78.65 61.34 42.49
N GLY A 328 -78.98 60.04 42.45
CA GLY A 328 -80.37 59.59 42.39
C GLY A 328 -81.19 59.99 43.62
N TYR A 329 -80.61 59.89 44.83
CA TYR A 329 -81.29 60.30 46.06
C TYR A 329 -81.50 61.82 46.15
N ALA A 330 -80.54 62.63 45.68
CA ALA A 330 -80.66 64.07 45.59
C ALA A 330 -81.67 64.49 44.52
N GLY A 331 -81.65 63.88 43.33
CA GLY A 331 -82.60 64.15 42.26
C GLY A 331 -84.05 63.91 42.70
N SER A 332 -84.34 62.70 43.19
CA SER A 332 -85.67 62.43 43.75
C SER A 332 -85.95 63.14 45.07
N ALA A 333 -84.98 63.78 45.72
CA ALA A 333 -85.26 64.72 46.80
C ALA A 333 -85.74 66.06 46.24
N ALA A 334 -85.03 66.65 45.26
CA ALA A 334 -85.46 67.87 44.57
C ALA A 334 -86.86 67.72 43.96
N GLU A 335 -87.14 66.64 43.21
CA GLU A 335 -88.49 66.36 42.65
C GLU A 335 -89.60 66.37 43.72
N ARG A 336 -89.31 65.88 44.93
CA ARG A 336 -90.26 65.87 46.06
C ARG A 336 -90.37 67.23 46.74
N ALA A 337 -89.31 68.04 46.73
CA ALA A 337 -89.33 69.42 47.22
C ALA A 337 -90.10 70.33 46.24
N ASP A 338 -89.88 70.20 44.93
CA ASP A 338 -90.67 70.87 43.88
C ASP A 338 -92.16 70.50 43.99
N ALA A 339 -92.46 69.21 44.10
CA ALA A 339 -93.85 68.76 44.27
C ALA A 339 -94.45 69.20 45.63
N ALA A 340 -93.64 69.43 46.67
CA ALA A 340 -94.08 69.97 47.94
C ALA A 340 -94.34 71.49 47.85
N SER A 341 -93.45 72.26 47.20
CA SER A 341 -93.64 73.67 46.88
C SER A 341 -94.93 73.90 46.09
N ALA A 342 -95.15 73.15 44.99
CA ALA A 342 -96.36 73.27 44.18
C ALA A 342 -97.64 72.96 44.99
N ARG A 343 -97.59 72.03 45.95
CA ARG A 343 -98.71 71.77 46.88
C ARG A 343 -98.87 72.88 47.92
N ALA A 344 -97.77 73.40 48.47
CA ALA A 344 -97.78 74.50 49.43
C ALA A 344 -98.42 75.75 48.79
N ARG A 345 -98.00 76.11 47.57
CA ARG A 345 -98.54 77.24 46.80
C ARG A 345 -100.04 77.12 46.53
N GLY A 346 -100.50 75.96 46.04
CA GLY A 346 -101.93 75.74 45.79
C GLY A 346 -102.82 75.76 47.05
N GLU A 347 -102.29 75.36 48.22
CA GLU A 347 -103.02 75.46 49.49
C GLU A 347 -102.89 76.86 50.14
N ALA A 348 -101.81 77.58 49.87
CA ALA A 348 -101.63 78.98 50.23
C ALA A 348 -102.61 79.89 49.48
N ASP A 349 -102.82 79.68 48.18
CA ASP A 349 -103.83 80.39 47.40
C ASP A 349 -105.24 80.25 48.03
N ILE A 350 -105.59 79.06 48.52
CA ILE A 350 -106.86 78.79 49.21
C ILE A 350 -106.95 79.52 50.57
N LEU A 351 -105.83 79.74 51.26
CA LEU A 351 -105.77 80.57 52.46
C LEU A 351 -105.92 82.06 52.14
N ILE A 352 -105.34 82.53 51.03
CA ILE A 352 -105.50 83.91 50.55
C ILE A 352 -106.95 84.18 50.13
N GLU A 353 -107.59 83.27 49.38
CA GLU A 353 -109.03 83.30 49.05
C GLU A 353 -109.94 83.38 50.29
N THR A 354 -109.51 82.80 51.41
CA THR A 354 -110.26 82.80 52.69
C THR A 354 -109.85 83.93 53.65
N GLY A 355 -108.95 84.82 53.23
CA GLY A 355 -108.57 86.03 53.96
C GLY A 355 -107.40 85.87 54.95
N LEU A 356 -106.64 84.78 54.87
CA LEU A 356 -105.47 84.48 55.70
C LEU A 356 -104.18 84.60 54.90
N THR A 357 -103.72 85.84 54.69
CA THR A 357 -102.60 86.17 53.79
C THR A 357 -101.26 85.51 54.13
N TYR A 358 -101.04 85.15 55.41
CA TYR A 358 -99.88 84.39 55.93
C TYR A 358 -99.64 83.05 55.21
N GLY A 359 -100.61 82.53 54.46
CA GLY A 359 -100.39 81.37 53.60
C GLY A 359 -99.26 81.55 52.57
N ALA A 360 -99.08 82.78 52.05
CA ALA A 360 -98.07 83.09 51.03
C ALA A 360 -96.64 82.83 51.54
N ASP A 361 -96.32 83.35 52.73
CA ASP A 361 -95.01 83.24 53.38
C ASP A 361 -94.52 81.77 53.44
N TRP A 362 -95.45 80.84 53.72
CA TRP A 362 -95.17 79.40 53.83
C TRP A 362 -95.15 78.65 52.48
N ALA A 363 -95.63 79.27 51.40
CA ALA A 363 -95.38 78.79 50.04
C ALA A 363 -94.00 79.26 49.55
N ASP A 364 -93.63 80.51 49.84
CA ASP A 364 -92.32 81.07 49.49
C ASP A 364 -91.18 80.29 50.19
N ILE A 365 -91.28 80.01 51.50
CA ILE A 365 -90.27 79.18 52.19
C ILE A 365 -90.16 77.77 51.57
N ALA A 366 -91.28 77.17 51.13
CA ALA A 366 -91.27 75.87 50.45
C ALA A 366 -90.66 75.93 49.03
N GLU A 367 -90.86 77.03 48.28
CA GLU A 367 -90.19 77.29 47.01
C GLU A 367 -88.67 77.48 47.20
N GLY A 368 -88.28 78.14 48.29
CA GLY A 368 -86.89 78.24 48.74
C GLY A 368 -86.25 76.88 49.06
N MET A 369 -86.96 75.99 49.76
CA MET A 369 -86.49 74.61 50.00
C MET A 369 -86.33 73.81 48.70
N ALA A 370 -87.21 74.00 47.72
CA ALA A 370 -87.12 73.33 46.42
C ALA A 370 -85.87 73.79 45.65
N ALA A 371 -85.65 75.11 45.57
CA ALA A 371 -84.46 75.69 44.96
C ALA A 371 -83.17 75.27 45.69
N ALA A 372 -83.16 75.20 47.02
CA ALA A 372 -82.02 74.69 47.80
C ALA A 372 -81.74 73.19 47.56
N ALA A 373 -82.79 72.38 47.36
CA ALA A 373 -82.64 70.98 46.99
C ALA A 373 -82.09 70.81 45.56
N GLN A 374 -82.49 71.66 44.61
CA GLN A 374 -81.91 71.70 43.26
C GLN A 374 -80.43 72.15 43.28
N ALA A 375 -80.07 73.14 44.10
CA ALA A 375 -78.67 73.52 44.33
C ALA A 375 -77.82 72.34 44.84
N ALA A 376 -78.35 71.59 45.82
CA ALA A 376 -77.70 70.38 46.33
C ALA A 376 -77.55 69.27 45.27
N VAL A 377 -78.44 69.15 44.29
CA VAL A 377 -78.26 68.25 43.13
C VAL A 377 -77.05 68.67 42.28
N GLY A 378 -76.90 69.96 41.98
CA GLY A 378 -75.73 70.47 41.24
C GLY A 378 -74.41 70.22 41.98
N ALA A 379 -74.41 70.33 43.31
CA ALA A 379 -73.26 69.99 44.15
C ALA A 379 -72.89 68.49 44.07
N VAL A 380 -73.88 67.59 44.07
CA VAL A 380 -73.64 66.14 43.86
C VAL A 380 -73.12 65.84 42.45
N GLN A 381 -73.66 66.49 41.41
CA GLN A 381 -73.14 66.35 40.04
C GLN A 381 -71.68 66.81 39.95
N THR A 382 -71.33 67.91 40.60
CA THR A 382 -69.96 68.42 40.67
C THR A 382 -69.03 67.41 41.35
N ALA A 383 -69.44 66.83 42.48
CA ALA A 383 -68.71 65.76 43.16
C ALA A 383 -68.54 64.50 42.30
N GLN A 384 -69.56 64.10 41.53
CA GLN A 384 -69.46 62.97 40.59
C GLN A 384 -68.39 63.23 39.51
N HIS A 385 -68.36 64.44 38.96
CA HIS A 385 -67.36 64.83 37.97
C HIS A 385 -65.95 64.92 38.58
N ALA A 386 -65.81 65.33 39.84
CA ALA A 386 -64.54 65.29 40.57
C ALA A 386 -64.03 63.84 40.77
N VAL A 387 -64.89 62.88 41.12
CA VAL A 387 -64.52 61.45 41.20
C VAL A 387 -64.02 60.93 39.85
N VAL A 388 -64.70 61.25 38.75
CA VAL A 388 -64.28 60.83 37.39
C VAL A 388 -62.96 61.49 36.96
N ALA A 389 -62.73 62.75 37.32
CA ALA A 389 -61.44 63.41 37.10
C ALA A 389 -60.31 62.73 37.88
N THR A 390 -60.59 62.30 39.12
CA THR A 390 -59.63 61.63 40.00
C THR A 390 -59.28 60.22 39.50
N GLU A 391 -60.28 59.39 39.13
CA GLU A 391 -60.06 58.06 38.54
C GLU A 391 -59.26 58.13 37.23
N ALA A 392 -59.49 59.17 36.42
CA ALA A 392 -58.74 59.42 35.19
C ALA A 392 -57.32 59.93 35.45
N THR A 393 -57.04 60.53 36.61
CA THR A 393 -55.70 60.98 37.01
C THR A 393 -54.85 59.81 37.49
N ASP A 394 -55.43 58.93 38.33
CA ASP A 394 -54.81 57.66 38.73
C ASP A 394 -54.30 56.84 37.54
N LYS A 395 -55.15 56.71 36.51
CA LYS A 395 -54.83 55.99 35.26
C LYS A 395 -53.90 56.76 34.31
N ALA A 396 -53.71 58.06 34.52
CA ALA A 396 -52.69 58.84 33.82
C ALA A 396 -51.31 58.62 34.46
N ASN A 397 -51.26 58.60 35.80
CA ASN A 397 -50.06 58.27 36.57
C ASN A 397 -49.60 56.83 36.29
N GLU A 398 -50.51 55.84 36.29
CA GLU A 398 -50.19 54.45 35.93
C GLU A 398 -49.57 54.33 34.51
N GLY A 399 -50.05 55.15 33.57
CA GLY A 399 -49.51 55.23 32.22
C GLY A 399 -48.12 55.88 32.14
N GLN A 400 -47.83 56.84 33.03
CA GLN A 400 -46.50 57.43 33.18
C GLN A 400 -45.51 56.40 33.73
N GLU A 401 -45.81 55.77 34.87
CA GLU A 401 -44.89 54.84 35.52
C GLU A 401 -44.50 53.68 34.58
N LYS A 402 -45.47 53.13 33.84
CA LYS A 402 -45.20 52.09 32.83
C LYS A 402 -44.37 52.61 31.66
N ALA A 403 -44.63 53.81 31.15
CA ALA A 403 -43.84 54.40 30.07
C ALA A 403 -42.38 54.63 30.50
N GLU A 404 -42.15 55.10 31.74
CA GLU A 404 -40.83 55.27 32.33
C GLU A 404 -40.12 53.92 32.55
N ALA A 405 -40.82 52.91 33.06
CA ALA A 405 -40.29 51.55 33.21
C ALA A 405 -39.90 50.93 31.86
N HIS A 406 -40.72 51.07 30.82
CA HIS A 406 -40.38 50.60 29.46
C HIS A 406 -39.20 51.39 28.86
N ALA A 407 -39.06 52.69 29.13
CA ALA A 407 -37.89 53.47 28.72
C ALA A 407 -36.59 53.01 29.40
N GLU A 408 -36.63 52.61 30.68
CA GLU A 408 -35.50 51.97 31.34
C GLU A 408 -35.16 50.59 30.72
N GLN A 409 -36.16 49.77 30.40
CA GLN A 409 -35.90 48.47 29.77
C GLN A 409 -35.32 48.63 28.36
N ALA A 410 -35.78 49.62 27.58
CA ALA A 410 -35.17 49.97 26.30
C ALA A 410 -33.67 50.30 26.44
N ARG A 411 -33.29 51.11 27.45
CA ARG A 411 -31.89 51.40 27.78
C ARG A 411 -31.06 50.15 28.10
N ARG A 412 -31.60 49.23 28.89
CA ARG A 412 -30.93 47.98 29.29
C ARG A 412 -30.76 47.03 28.09
N TRP A 413 -31.78 46.88 27.26
CA TRP A 413 -31.67 46.10 26.01
C TRP A 413 -30.68 46.70 25.02
N ARG A 414 -30.62 48.04 24.91
CA ARG A 414 -29.60 48.72 24.09
C ARG A 414 -28.18 48.46 24.58
N GLN A 415 -27.96 48.49 25.90
CA GLN A 415 -26.68 48.13 26.51
C GLN A 415 -26.30 46.67 26.19
N HIS A 416 -27.23 45.72 26.31
CA HIS A 416 -26.97 44.32 25.90
C HIS A 416 -26.63 44.19 24.40
N ALA A 417 -27.24 44.99 23.52
CA ALA A 417 -26.86 45.03 22.11
C ALA A 417 -25.41 45.52 21.91
N GLU A 418 -24.96 46.51 22.71
CA GLU A 418 -23.57 47.01 22.72
C GLU A 418 -22.58 45.98 23.29
N GLU A 419 -22.94 45.26 24.36
CA GLU A 419 -22.15 44.17 24.96
C GLU A 419 -21.94 42.99 23.99
N HIS A 420 -23.02 42.56 23.32
CA HIS A 420 -22.94 41.52 22.29
C HIS A 420 -22.12 41.97 21.07
N ALA A 421 -22.21 43.24 20.68
CA ALA A 421 -21.37 43.80 19.60
C ALA A 421 -19.86 43.82 19.96
N ALA A 422 -19.52 44.22 21.19
CA ALA A 422 -18.14 44.17 21.68
C ALA A 422 -17.61 42.72 21.77
N SER A 423 -18.47 41.77 22.16
CA SER A 423 -18.15 40.35 22.21
C SER A 423 -17.88 39.78 20.82
N ALA A 424 -18.73 40.11 19.82
CA ALA A 424 -18.53 39.73 18.43
C ALA A 424 -17.21 40.29 17.85
N ALA A 425 -16.85 41.53 18.18
CA ALA A 425 -15.60 42.16 17.76
C ALA A 425 -14.36 41.43 18.33
N SER A 426 -14.35 41.11 19.63
CA SER A 426 -13.26 40.36 20.26
C SER A 426 -13.08 38.95 19.66
N LEU A 427 -14.19 38.27 19.34
CA LEU A 427 -14.17 36.97 18.64
C LEU A 427 -13.64 37.09 17.20
N ALA A 428 -13.89 38.21 16.52
CA ALA A 428 -13.34 38.49 15.19
C ALA A 428 -11.83 38.74 15.21
N GLU A 429 -11.32 39.50 16.19
CA GLU A 429 -9.87 39.69 16.41
C GLU A 429 -9.18 38.35 16.70
N ALA A 430 -9.78 37.51 17.55
CA ALA A 430 -9.28 36.17 17.84
C ALA A 430 -9.26 35.28 16.59
N ALA A 431 -10.30 35.34 15.74
CA ALA A 431 -10.37 34.60 14.48
C ALA A 431 -9.27 35.06 13.49
N GLN A 432 -9.01 36.37 13.40
CA GLN A 432 -7.92 36.92 12.59
C GLN A 432 -6.53 36.52 13.13
N ALA A 433 -6.35 36.45 14.45
CA ALA A 433 -5.12 35.95 15.05
C ALA A 433 -4.87 34.47 14.69
N GLN A 434 -5.92 33.62 14.69
CA GLN A 434 -5.81 32.25 14.18
C GLN A 434 -5.50 32.21 12.68
N ALA A 435 -6.04 33.12 11.86
CA ALA A 435 -5.73 33.20 10.43
C ALA A 435 -4.26 33.55 10.14
N VAL A 436 -3.68 34.47 10.92
CA VAL A 436 -2.24 34.79 10.85
C VAL A 436 -1.39 33.59 11.28
N ALA A 437 -1.77 32.87 12.34
CA ALA A 437 -1.08 31.67 12.78
C ALA A 437 -1.14 30.52 11.75
N ALA A 438 -2.30 30.33 11.10
CA ALA A 438 -2.46 29.37 9.99
C ALA A 438 -1.54 29.71 8.81
N ARG A 439 -1.45 30.98 8.42
CA ARG A 439 -0.53 31.45 7.36
C ARG A 439 0.93 31.21 7.72
N HIS A 440 1.35 31.54 8.95
CA HIS A 440 2.73 31.28 9.39
C HIS A 440 3.07 29.78 9.37
N ALA A 441 2.11 28.91 9.71
CA ALA A 441 2.29 27.46 9.58
C ALA A 441 2.38 27.01 8.11
N ALA A 442 1.64 27.63 7.17
CA ALA A 442 1.81 27.40 5.74
C ALA A 442 3.20 27.82 5.22
N ASP A 443 3.70 28.98 5.66
CA ASP A 443 5.05 29.45 5.34
C ASP A 443 6.14 28.51 5.91
N GLN A 444 5.90 27.89 7.07
CA GLN A 444 6.77 26.83 7.60
C GLN A 444 6.75 25.57 6.73
N ALA A 445 5.57 25.10 6.32
CA ALA A 445 5.44 23.94 5.42
C ALA A 445 6.16 24.18 4.08
N ARG A 446 6.02 25.38 3.51
CA ARG A 446 6.72 25.83 2.29
C ARG A 446 8.23 25.81 2.43
N ARG A 447 8.78 26.29 3.55
CA ARG A 447 10.24 26.25 3.84
C ARG A 447 10.75 24.82 3.99
N ALA A 448 10.03 23.98 4.73
CA ALA A 448 10.37 22.58 4.92
C ALA A 448 10.32 21.78 3.60
N ARG A 449 9.35 22.06 2.71
CA ARG A 449 9.32 21.50 1.35
C ARG A 449 10.58 21.85 0.54
N ILE A 450 11.01 23.11 0.56
CA ILE A 450 12.22 23.55 -0.17
C ILE A 450 13.44 22.77 0.33
N GLN A 451 13.62 22.67 1.65
CA GLN A 451 14.73 21.92 2.26
C GLN A 451 14.66 20.41 1.94
N ALA A 452 13.46 19.83 1.85
CA ALA A 452 13.29 18.44 1.40
C ALA A 452 13.72 18.23 -0.07
N GLN A 453 13.48 19.22 -0.95
CA GLN A 453 13.91 19.18 -2.36
C GLN A 453 15.42 19.44 -2.52
N GLU A 454 16.01 20.29 -1.70
CA GLU A 454 17.47 20.49 -1.65
C GLU A 454 18.17 19.20 -1.20
N ALA A 455 17.62 18.51 -0.19
CA ALA A 455 18.10 17.22 0.26
C ALA A 455 17.88 16.10 -0.78
N GLU A 456 16.75 16.08 -1.50
CA GLU A 456 16.52 15.20 -2.65
C GLU A 456 17.59 15.37 -3.75
N GLN A 457 17.92 16.62 -4.12
CA GLN A 457 18.94 16.91 -5.12
C GLN A 457 20.33 16.43 -4.67
N ARG A 458 20.68 16.62 -3.39
CA ARG A 458 21.92 16.08 -2.81
C ARG A 458 21.95 14.54 -2.84
N ALA A 459 20.83 13.88 -2.54
CA ALA A 459 20.73 12.42 -2.62
C ALA A 459 20.98 11.91 -4.05
N TRP A 460 20.32 12.48 -5.07
CA TRP A 460 20.55 12.08 -6.47
C TRP A 460 21.99 12.36 -6.94
N ALA A 461 22.60 13.47 -6.51
CA ALA A 461 24.00 13.79 -6.84
C ALA A 461 25.03 12.88 -6.12
N ALA A 462 24.68 12.31 -4.97
CA ALA A 462 25.47 11.28 -4.29
C ALA A 462 25.27 9.90 -4.93
N ALA A 463 24.03 9.53 -5.28
CA ALA A 463 23.72 8.27 -5.96
C ALA A 463 24.40 8.13 -7.33
N GLU A 464 24.46 9.20 -8.14
CA GLU A 464 25.19 9.16 -9.41
C GLU A 464 26.70 9.04 -9.20
N ARG A 465 27.29 9.65 -8.15
CA ARG A 465 28.69 9.39 -7.77
C ARG A 465 28.90 7.91 -7.40
N THR A 466 28.04 7.33 -6.58
CA THR A 466 28.05 5.89 -6.25
C THR A 466 28.04 5.01 -7.50
N ARG A 467 27.23 5.37 -8.51
CA ARG A 467 27.14 4.66 -9.79
C ARG A 467 28.42 4.78 -10.63
N GLN A 468 29.04 5.96 -10.70
CA GLN A 468 30.31 6.15 -11.42
C GLN A 468 31.47 5.39 -10.74
N ALA A 469 31.49 5.36 -9.41
CA ALA A 469 32.43 4.57 -8.62
C ALA A 469 32.23 3.05 -8.89
N ARG A 470 30.98 2.54 -8.93
CA ARG A 470 30.69 1.16 -9.39
C ARG A 470 31.22 0.87 -10.78
N LEU A 471 30.94 1.73 -11.77
CA LEU A 471 31.37 1.52 -13.15
C LEU A 471 32.91 1.46 -13.25
N THR A 472 33.60 2.21 -12.39
CA THR A 472 35.07 2.17 -12.25
C THR A 472 35.54 0.85 -11.64
N ALA A 473 34.92 0.37 -10.56
CA ALA A 473 35.23 -0.94 -9.97
C ALA A 473 35.01 -2.10 -10.97
N GLU A 474 33.92 -2.07 -11.74
CA GLU A 474 33.64 -3.03 -12.81
C GLU A 474 34.64 -2.94 -13.99
N ALA A 475 35.19 -1.76 -14.28
CA ALA A 475 36.20 -1.59 -15.32
C ALA A 475 37.57 -2.13 -14.85
N GLU A 476 37.96 -1.89 -13.60
CA GLU A 476 39.19 -2.44 -13.02
C GLU A 476 39.11 -3.95 -12.78
N GLN A 477 37.93 -4.49 -12.43
CA GLN A 477 37.70 -5.94 -12.40
C GLN A 477 38.02 -6.60 -13.75
N ARG A 478 37.58 -6.01 -14.87
CA ARG A 478 37.88 -6.53 -16.22
C ARG A 478 39.39 -6.53 -16.50
N LYS A 479 40.10 -5.45 -16.15
CA LYS A 479 41.57 -5.37 -16.26
C LYS A 479 42.27 -6.45 -15.42
N ALA A 480 41.79 -6.73 -14.20
CA ALA A 480 42.33 -7.79 -13.34
C ALA A 480 42.12 -9.18 -13.96
N ALA A 481 40.93 -9.47 -14.51
CA ALA A 481 40.63 -10.73 -15.19
C ALA A 481 41.47 -10.95 -16.46
N GLU A 482 41.66 -9.92 -17.28
CA GLU A 482 42.55 -9.96 -18.45
C GLU A 482 44.02 -10.19 -18.07
N ALA A 483 44.49 -9.50 -17.03
CA ALA A 483 45.85 -9.65 -16.51
C ALA A 483 46.08 -11.06 -15.92
N ARG A 484 45.08 -11.64 -15.26
CA ARG A 484 45.09 -13.04 -14.84
C ARG A 484 45.21 -14.00 -16.02
N GLN A 485 44.47 -13.80 -17.11
CA GLN A 485 44.59 -14.63 -18.33
C GLN A 485 45.99 -14.51 -18.96
N ARG A 486 46.61 -13.32 -18.94
CA ARG A 486 48.02 -13.14 -19.37
C ARG A 486 48.98 -13.96 -18.50
N ALA A 487 48.82 -13.92 -17.17
CA ALA A 487 49.65 -14.70 -16.24
C ALA A 487 49.44 -16.23 -16.40
N GLU A 488 48.20 -16.68 -16.59
CA GLU A 488 47.84 -18.08 -16.87
C GLU A 488 48.48 -18.58 -18.18
N THR A 489 48.48 -17.75 -19.22
CA THR A 489 49.08 -18.05 -20.53
C THR A 489 50.60 -18.15 -20.44
N GLU A 490 51.25 -17.20 -19.78
CA GLU A 490 52.71 -17.21 -19.65
C GLU A 490 53.24 -18.32 -18.74
N ARG A 491 52.45 -18.75 -17.73
CA ARG A 491 52.72 -19.98 -16.99
C ARG A 491 52.73 -21.21 -17.91
N ALA A 492 51.80 -21.31 -18.86
CA ALA A 492 51.80 -22.39 -19.85
C ALA A 492 53.02 -22.33 -20.78
N ASN A 493 53.42 -21.14 -21.22
CA ASN A 493 54.67 -20.93 -21.99
C ASN A 493 55.91 -21.39 -21.21
N ALA A 494 56.02 -21.04 -19.92
CA ALA A 494 57.11 -21.47 -19.05
C ALA A 494 57.16 -23.00 -18.90
N ALA A 495 56.00 -23.63 -18.66
CA ALA A 495 55.87 -25.09 -18.55
C ALA A 495 56.25 -25.84 -19.84
N ALA A 496 55.89 -25.30 -21.02
CA ALA A 496 56.25 -25.85 -22.32
C ALA A 496 57.75 -25.70 -22.64
N ALA A 497 58.32 -24.52 -22.34
CA ALA A 497 59.76 -24.29 -22.47
C ALA A 497 60.57 -25.20 -21.54
N ARG A 498 60.12 -25.39 -20.28
CA ARG A 498 60.66 -26.36 -19.32
C ARG A 498 60.65 -27.79 -19.86
N GLN A 499 59.56 -28.24 -20.49
CA GLN A 499 59.49 -29.58 -21.10
C GLN A 499 60.52 -29.75 -22.22
N ARG A 500 60.66 -28.74 -23.10
CA ARG A 500 61.67 -28.76 -24.17
C ARG A 500 63.11 -28.75 -23.62
N ALA A 501 63.37 -28.03 -22.53
CA ALA A 501 64.66 -28.07 -21.84
C ALA A 501 64.97 -29.47 -21.26
N GLN A 502 63.98 -30.15 -20.66
CA GLN A 502 64.13 -31.52 -20.15
C GLN A 502 64.35 -32.55 -21.28
N GLN A 503 63.65 -32.41 -22.42
CA GLN A 503 63.87 -33.25 -23.60
C GLN A 503 65.32 -33.14 -24.11
N GLN A 504 65.85 -31.92 -24.18
CA GLN A 504 67.24 -31.67 -24.59
C GLN A 504 68.26 -32.17 -23.55
N ALA A 505 67.95 -32.09 -22.25
CA ALA A 505 68.78 -32.72 -21.21
C ALA A 505 68.83 -34.25 -21.38
N ALA A 506 67.71 -34.90 -21.70
CA ALA A 506 67.69 -36.34 -21.98
C ALA A 506 68.49 -36.71 -23.25
N VAL A 507 68.56 -35.84 -24.26
CA VAL A 507 69.45 -36.02 -25.42
C VAL A 507 70.91 -35.91 -25.00
N ALA A 508 71.27 -34.90 -24.19
CA ALA A 508 72.63 -34.74 -23.67
C ALA A 508 73.08 -35.93 -22.83
N ALA A 509 72.25 -36.43 -21.91
CA ALA A 509 72.53 -37.61 -21.09
C ALA A 509 72.74 -38.88 -21.93
N ARG A 510 71.90 -39.12 -22.94
CA ARG A 510 72.07 -40.26 -23.87
C ARG A 510 73.37 -40.15 -24.66
N ALA A 511 73.68 -38.96 -25.15
CA ALA A 511 74.91 -38.69 -25.89
C ALA A 511 76.16 -38.83 -25.01
N ARG A 512 76.08 -38.45 -23.72
CA ARG A 512 77.13 -38.74 -22.72
C ARG A 512 77.36 -40.24 -22.55
N SER A 513 76.31 -41.03 -22.31
CA SER A 513 76.43 -42.50 -22.20
C SER A 513 77.03 -43.14 -23.46
N THR A 514 76.70 -42.63 -24.66
CA THR A 514 77.33 -43.09 -25.91
C THR A 514 78.82 -42.74 -25.96
N ALA A 515 79.22 -41.54 -25.56
CA ALA A 515 80.63 -41.14 -25.49
C ALA A 515 81.42 -41.97 -24.45
N GLU A 516 80.82 -42.24 -23.29
CA GLU A 516 81.37 -43.08 -22.21
C GLU A 516 81.56 -44.54 -22.68
N TYR A 517 80.57 -45.12 -23.35
CA TYR A 517 80.66 -46.45 -23.96
C TYR A 517 81.72 -46.52 -25.07
N LYS A 518 81.80 -45.52 -25.94
CA LYS A 518 82.80 -45.48 -27.00
C LYS A 518 84.22 -45.27 -26.45
N ALA A 519 84.37 -44.54 -25.33
CA ALA A 519 85.64 -44.44 -24.63
C ALA A 519 86.09 -45.79 -24.02
N SER A 520 85.19 -46.58 -23.44
CA SER A 520 85.55 -47.91 -22.92
C SER A 520 85.89 -48.91 -24.05
N VAL A 521 85.25 -48.81 -25.21
CA VAL A 521 85.66 -49.55 -26.42
C VAL A 521 87.07 -49.15 -26.88
N ALA A 522 87.39 -47.85 -26.90
CA ALA A 522 88.73 -47.37 -27.26
C ALA A 522 89.81 -47.84 -26.27
N ALA A 523 89.55 -47.74 -24.96
CA ALA A 523 90.45 -48.24 -23.91
C ALA A 523 90.65 -49.76 -23.97
N GLY A 524 89.58 -50.52 -24.23
CA GLY A 524 89.66 -51.98 -24.39
C GLY A 524 90.44 -52.38 -25.64
N ALA A 525 90.29 -51.66 -26.74
CA ALA A 525 91.07 -51.87 -27.97
C ALA A 525 92.55 -51.50 -27.76
N ARG A 526 92.84 -50.39 -27.05
CA ARG A 526 94.20 -50.01 -26.63
C ARG A 526 94.88 -51.12 -25.83
N ALA A 527 94.21 -51.66 -24.81
CA ALA A 527 94.75 -52.75 -23.99
C ALA A 527 95.02 -54.03 -24.80
N ARG A 528 94.21 -54.32 -25.84
CA ARG A 528 94.47 -55.43 -26.77
C ARG A 528 95.61 -55.14 -27.74
N ALA A 529 95.74 -53.91 -28.24
CA ALA A 529 96.89 -53.49 -29.04
C ALA A 529 98.22 -53.58 -28.24
N GLU A 530 98.23 -53.11 -26.99
CA GLU A 530 99.36 -53.24 -26.05
C GLU A 530 99.70 -54.71 -25.76
N GLN A 531 98.71 -55.60 -25.68
CA GLN A 531 98.96 -57.03 -25.49
C GLN A 531 99.55 -57.68 -26.75
N GLN A 532 99.11 -57.28 -27.93
CA GLN A 532 99.67 -57.79 -29.19
C GLN A 532 101.08 -57.24 -29.47
N ASP A 533 101.37 -56.01 -29.07
CA ASP A 533 102.72 -55.45 -29.03
C ASP A 533 103.67 -56.28 -28.15
N ARG A 534 103.23 -56.64 -26.92
CA ARG A 534 103.98 -57.57 -26.06
C ARG A 534 104.20 -58.94 -26.71
N VAL A 535 103.20 -59.51 -27.39
CA VAL A 535 103.33 -60.79 -28.10
C VAL A 535 104.31 -60.68 -29.28
N ALA A 536 104.26 -59.60 -30.05
CA ALA A 536 105.22 -59.34 -31.12
C ALA A 536 106.66 -59.20 -30.58
N GLY A 537 106.84 -58.49 -29.46
CA GLY A 537 108.13 -58.36 -28.78
C GLY A 537 108.67 -59.68 -28.22
N GLN A 538 107.80 -60.54 -27.68
CA GLN A 538 108.16 -61.90 -27.25
C GLN A 538 108.58 -62.78 -28.43
N ALA A 539 107.76 -62.84 -29.49
CA ALA A 539 108.06 -63.60 -30.70
C ALA A 539 109.39 -63.13 -31.35
N LYS A 540 109.62 -61.82 -31.42
CA LYS A 540 110.92 -61.26 -31.81
C LYS A 540 112.07 -61.76 -30.94
N ASN A 541 111.93 -61.68 -29.61
CA ASN A 541 113.00 -62.09 -28.70
C ASN A 541 113.35 -63.57 -28.87
N HIS A 542 112.36 -64.43 -29.14
CA HIS A 542 112.59 -65.82 -29.53
C HIS A 542 113.21 -65.95 -30.93
N ALA A 543 112.80 -65.18 -31.94
CA ALA A 543 113.46 -65.16 -33.25
C ALA A 543 114.96 -64.79 -33.14
N LEU A 544 115.30 -63.79 -32.32
CA LEU A 544 116.69 -63.39 -32.00
C LEU A 544 117.44 -64.47 -31.20
N GLU A 545 116.75 -65.23 -30.34
CA GLU A 545 117.33 -66.39 -29.65
C GLU A 545 117.64 -67.53 -30.64
N GLN A 546 116.74 -67.77 -31.60
CA GLN A 546 116.91 -68.78 -32.64
C GLN A 546 117.98 -68.38 -33.67
N GLU A 547 118.10 -67.11 -34.04
CA GLU A 547 119.24 -66.57 -34.78
C GLU A 547 120.56 -66.89 -34.08
N ARG A 548 120.64 -66.64 -32.77
CA ARG A 548 121.83 -66.95 -31.96
C ARG A 548 122.11 -68.45 -31.89
N LYS A 549 121.08 -69.30 -31.75
CA LYS A 549 121.22 -70.77 -31.78
C LYS A 549 121.74 -71.24 -33.14
N ALA A 550 121.13 -70.78 -34.24
CA ALA A 550 121.56 -71.10 -35.60
C ALA A 550 122.99 -70.63 -35.87
N ALA A 551 123.37 -69.43 -35.44
CA ALA A 551 124.73 -68.90 -35.58
C ALA A 551 125.75 -69.68 -34.72
N GLN A 552 125.40 -70.11 -33.50
CA GLN A 552 126.26 -70.98 -32.69
C GLN A 552 126.39 -72.38 -33.31
N ALA A 553 125.30 -72.97 -33.79
CA ALA A 553 125.28 -74.25 -34.48
C ALA A 553 126.14 -74.21 -35.75
N ARG A 554 126.03 -73.14 -36.56
CA ARG A 554 126.94 -72.81 -37.68
C ARG A 554 128.40 -72.79 -37.25
N GLN A 555 128.74 -72.03 -36.19
CA GLN A 555 130.12 -72.01 -35.68
C GLN A 555 130.61 -73.37 -35.14
N ARG A 556 129.72 -74.25 -34.69
CA ARG A 556 130.06 -75.62 -34.27
C ARG A 556 130.24 -76.54 -35.48
N ALA A 557 129.41 -76.41 -36.52
CA ALA A 557 129.55 -77.14 -37.78
C ALA A 557 130.87 -76.78 -38.49
N VAL A 558 131.18 -75.47 -38.58
CA VAL A 558 132.46 -74.96 -39.11
C VAL A 558 133.66 -75.47 -38.32
N ARG A 559 133.60 -75.51 -36.97
CA ARG A 559 134.68 -76.08 -36.15
C ARG A 559 134.83 -77.59 -36.34
N ALA A 560 133.72 -78.33 -36.43
CA ALA A 560 133.77 -79.77 -36.70
C ALA A 560 134.33 -80.09 -38.10
N ASN A 561 134.07 -79.24 -39.10
CA ASN A 561 134.71 -79.29 -40.42
C ASN A 561 136.24 -79.10 -40.34
N TYR A 562 136.72 -78.07 -39.65
CA TYR A 562 138.16 -77.90 -39.43
C TYR A 562 138.81 -79.06 -38.66
N ALA A 563 138.06 -79.75 -37.80
CA ALA A 563 138.48 -80.97 -37.11
C ALA A 563 138.30 -82.26 -37.94
N ASN A 564 137.90 -82.16 -39.22
CA ASN A 564 137.55 -83.27 -40.12
C ASN A 564 136.48 -84.24 -39.56
N ASN A 565 135.69 -83.81 -38.57
CA ASN A 565 134.66 -84.61 -37.92
C ASN A 565 133.30 -84.40 -38.62
N ALA A 566 133.16 -85.00 -39.80
CA ALA A 566 131.98 -84.89 -40.65
C ALA A 566 130.67 -85.25 -39.92
N LYS A 567 130.66 -86.32 -39.13
CA LYS A 567 129.48 -86.74 -38.34
C LYS A 567 129.03 -85.64 -37.37
N GLN A 568 129.97 -85.01 -36.67
CA GLN A 568 129.66 -83.89 -35.77
C GLN A 568 129.27 -82.62 -36.53
N ALA A 569 129.88 -82.34 -37.69
CA ALA A 569 129.53 -81.18 -38.51
C ALA A 569 128.07 -81.26 -39.00
N ARG A 570 127.65 -82.43 -39.51
CA ARG A 570 126.28 -82.69 -39.97
C ARG A 570 125.23 -82.61 -38.86
N ALA A 571 125.52 -83.12 -37.68
CA ALA A 571 124.64 -82.95 -36.51
C ALA A 571 124.42 -81.46 -36.16
N ARG A 572 125.48 -80.65 -36.23
CA ARG A 572 125.40 -79.20 -35.97
C ARG A 572 124.76 -78.41 -37.12
N ALA A 573 124.76 -78.91 -38.35
CA ALA A 573 123.96 -78.36 -39.44
C ALA A 573 122.46 -78.56 -39.18
N LEU A 574 122.04 -79.75 -38.74
CA LEU A 574 120.64 -80.05 -38.40
C LEU A 574 120.14 -79.19 -37.22
N GLU A 575 120.97 -78.95 -36.19
CA GLU A 575 120.65 -77.99 -35.11
C GLU A 575 120.41 -76.57 -35.64
N ALA A 576 121.15 -76.12 -36.65
CA ALA A 576 120.97 -74.80 -37.25
C ALA A 576 119.68 -74.72 -38.09
N ILE A 577 119.35 -75.80 -38.82
CA ILE A 577 118.11 -75.91 -39.61
C ILE A 577 116.88 -75.91 -38.68
N ALA A 578 116.91 -76.61 -37.56
CA ALA A 578 115.83 -76.61 -36.57
C ALA A 578 115.59 -75.19 -36.01
N ALA A 579 116.64 -74.50 -35.57
CA ALA A 579 116.54 -73.12 -35.12
C ALA A 579 116.02 -72.16 -36.22
N SER A 580 116.39 -72.38 -37.48
CA SER A 580 115.84 -71.63 -38.63
C SER A 580 114.34 -71.86 -38.84
N ALA A 581 113.82 -73.07 -38.58
CA ALA A 581 112.39 -73.36 -38.63
C ALA A 581 111.66 -72.64 -37.48
N GLU A 582 112.11 -72.82 -36.23
CA GLU A 582 111.54 -72.15 -35.05
C GLU A 582 111.59 -70.61 -35.19
N GLY A 583 112.66 -70.05 -35.77
CA GLY A 583 112.75 -68.61 -36.07
C GLY A 583 111.69 -68.14 -37.09
N SER A 584 111.35 -68.99 -38.05
CA SER A 584 110.34 -68.70 -39.08
C SER A 584 108.92 -68.66 -38.50
N GLU A 585 108.60 -69.55 -37.58
CA GLU A 585 107.30 -69.55 -36.87
C GLU A 585 107.14 -68.29 -36.00
N ASN A 586 108.25 -67.80 -35.42
CA ASN A 586 108.29 -66.57 -34.64
C ASN A 586 108.15 -65.30 -35.49
N GLU A 587 108.74 -65.25 -36.69
CA GLU A 587 108.47 -64.20 -37.70
C GLU A 587 106.96 -64.08 -37.96
N GLU A 588 106.30 -65.20 -38.27
CA GLU A 588 104.87 -65.18 -38.53
C GLU A 588 104.04 -64.81 -37.29
N ALA A 589 104.42 -65.27 -36.10
CA ALA A 589 103.74 -64.94 -34.85
C ALA A 589 103.79 -63.42 -34.59
N ALA A 590 104.96 -62.80 -34.74
CA ALA A 590 105.11 -61.35 -34.61
C ALA A 590 104.29 -60.60 -35.68
N ARG A 591 104.31 -61.05 -36.94
CA ARG A 591 103.53 -60.43 -38.03
C ARG A 591 102.02 -60.56 -37.84
N ARG A 592 101.54 -61.70 -37.32
CA ARG A 592 100.12 -61.89 -36.92
C ARG A 592 99.74 -60.91 -35.81
N ALA A 593 100.55 -60.80 -34.77
CA ALA A 593 100.33 -59.88 -33.66
C ALA A 593 100.34 -58.40 -34.12
N ALA A 594 101.27 -57.99 -34.96
CA ALA A 594 101.32 -56.63 -35.53
C ALA A 594 100.05 -56.27 -36.32
N ASN A 595 99.58 -57.18 -37.19
CA ASN A 595 98.33 -56.98 -37.92
C ASN A 595 97.13 -56.86 -36.98
N GLN A 596 97.07 -57.67 -35.91
CA GLN A 596 96.01 -57.60 -34.92
C GLN A 596 96.07 -56.31 -34.08
N ALA A 597 97.27 -55.86 -33.67
CA ALA A 597 97.46 -54.58 -33.00
C ALA A 597 96.98 -53.40 -33.87
N ARG A 598 97.25 -53.43 -35.18
CA ARG A 598 96.78 -52.42 -36.14
C ARG A 598 95.24 -52.46 -36.31
N ALA A 599 94.62 -53.63 -36.30
CA ALA A 599 93.16 -53.76 -36.33
C ALA A 599 92.52 -53.15 -35.06
N GLU A 600 93.10 -53.40 -33.88
CA GLU A 600 92.65 -52.79 -32.63
C GLU A 600 92.88 -51.27 -32.60
N ALA A 601 93.99 -50.77 -33.14
CA ALA A 601 94.24 -49.33 -33.27
C ALA A 601 93.20 -48.63 -34.18
N ASN A 602 92.74 -49.29 -35.24
CA ASN A 602 91.64 -48.79 -36.09
C ASN A 602 90.31 -48.80 -35.31
N THR A 603 90.02 -49.85 -34.54
CA THR A 603 88.83 -49.94 -33.67
C THR A 603 88.82 -48.80 -32.63
N ALA A 604 89.97 -48.50 -32.02
CA ALA A 604 90.12 -47.41 -31.07
C ALA A 604 89.90 -46.03 -31.74
N ALA A 605 90.45 -45.81 -32.94
CA ALA A 605 90.28 -44.56 -33.68
C ALA A 605 88.82 -44.32 -34.14
N GLY A 606 88.13 -45.37 -34.60
CA GLY A 606 86.69 -45.31 -34.90
C GLY A 606 85.87 -44.97 -33.66
N ALA A 607 86.13 -45.65 -32.54
CA ALA A 607 85.46 -45.38 -31.28
C ALA A 607 85.74 -43.96 -30.75
N ALA A 608 86.95 -43.43 -30.89
CA ALA A 608 87.28 -42.05 -30.55
C ALA A 608 86.52 -41.02 -31.41
N THR A 609 86.31 -41.33 -32.69
CA THR A 609 85.53 -40.49 -33.62
C THR A 609 84.05 -40.48 -33.22
N ASP A 610 83.47 -41.64 -32.93
CA ASP A 610 82.09 -41.75 -32.44
C ASP A 610 81.88 -41.04 -31.09
N ALA A 611 82.84 -41.15 -30.17
CA ALA A 611 82.81 -40.43 -28.91
C ALA A 611 82.84 -38.91 -29.11
N GLY A 612 83.65 -38.41 -30.07
CA GLY A 612 83.66 -37.01 -30.49
C GLY A 612 82.30 -36.55 -31.03
N ASN A 613 81.72 -37.31 -31.96
CA ASN A 613 80.39 -37.03 -32.52
C ASN A 613 79.31 -36.97 -31.42
N ALA A 614 79.34 -37.91 -30.47
CA ALA A 614 78.45 -37.92 -29.31
C ALA A 614 78.67 -36.70 -28.38
N ALA A 615 79.92 -36.29 -28.16
CA ALA A 615 80.23 -35.08 -27.38
C ALA A 615 79.77 -33.78 -28.06
N HIS A 616 79.82 -33.70 -29.38
CA HIS A 616 79.24 -32.59 -30.15
C HIS A 616 77.70 -32.57 -30.03
N LEU A 617 77.03 -33.72 -30.18
CA LEU A 617 75.59 -33.85 -29.98
C LEU A 617 75.16 -33.43 -28.57
N ALA A 618 75.86 -33.88 -27.53
CA ALA A 618 75.60 -33.48 -26.15
C ALA A 618 75.76 -31.96 -25.95
N THR A 619 76.78 -31.36 -26.59
CA THR A 619 77.04 -29.91 -26.51
C THR A 619 75.95 -29.09 -27.21
N GLY A 620 75.47 -29.52 -28.38
CA GLY A 620 74.35 -28.88 -29.09
C GLY A 620 73.03 -28.98 -28.32
N ALA A 621 72.75 -30.15 -27.72
CA ALA A 621 71.59 -30.34 -26.86
C ALA A 621 71.66 -29.45 -25.61
N ALA A 622 72.83 -29.33 -24.96
CA ALA A 622 73.03 -28.44 -23.82
C ALA A 622 72.83 -26.94 -24.16
N ALA A 623 73.29 -26.50 -25.33
CA ALA A 623 73.04 -25.14 -25.81
C ALA A 623 71.53 -24.89 -26.03
N THR A 624 70.84 -25.86 -26.64
CA THR A 624 69.39 -25.80 -26.90
C THR A 624 68.58 -25.81 -25.60
N ALA A 625 68.97 -26.63 -24.62
CA ALA A 625 68.37 -26.66 -23.29
C ALA A 625 68.47 -25.31 -22.57
N ARG A 626 69.63 -24.65 -22.64
CA ARG A 626 69.84 -23.28 -22.11
C ARG A 626 68.95 -22.26 -22.81
N MET A 627 68.76 -22.37 -24.13
CA MET A 627 67.90 -21.46 -24.88
C MET A 627 66.43 -21.56 -24.42
N TYR A 628 65.92 -22.78 -24.19
CA TYR A 628 64.59 -22.98 -23.62
C TYR A 628 64.49 -22.57 -22.14
N ALA A 629 65.54 -22.73 -21.33
CA ALA A 629 65.58 -22.22 -19.96
C ALA A 629 65.51 -20.68 -19.89
N THR A 630 66.14 -19.99 -20.84
CA THR A 630 66.01 -18.53 -21.00
C THR A 630 64.58 -18.13 -21.35
N GLU A 631 63.91 -18.83 -22.27
CA GLU A 631 62.52 -18.49 -22.61
C GLU A 631 61.53 -18.82 -21.47
N ALA A 632 61.74 -19.91 -20.73
CA ALA A 632 60.97 -20.18 -19.51
C ALA A 632 61.12 -19.04 -18.47
N THR A 633 62.35 -18.50 -18.34
CA THR A 633 62.63 -17.36 -17.44
C THR A 633 61.97 -16.07 -17.92
N ARG A 634 61.91 -15.81 -19.23
CA ARG A 634 61.18 -14.66 -19.79
C ARG A 634 59.68 -14.80 -19.61
N ALA A 635 59.11 -15.98 -19.86
CA ALA A 635 57.70 -16.26 -19.63
C ALA A 635 57.33 -16.05 -18.15
N ALA A 636 58.15 -16.54 -17.21
CA ALA A 636 57.96 -16.26 -15.78
C ALA A 636 57.99 -14.76 -15.44
N ALA A 637 58.90 -13.99 -16.04
CA ALA A 637 58.95 -12.53 -15.86
C ALA A 637 57.70 -11.82 -16.43
N ARG A 638 57.19 -12.27 -17.58
CA ARG A 638 55.92 -11.76 -18.17
C ARG A 638 54.71 -12.13 -17.30
N ALA A 639 54.69 -13.33 -16.71
CA ALA A 639 53.67 -13.73 -15.74
C ALA A 639 53.71 -12.88 -14.45
N ARG A 640 54.90 -12.61 -13.89
CA ARG A 640 55.10 -11.68 -12.75
C ARG A 640 54.60 -10.26 -13.06
N ALA A 641 54.86 -9.76 -14.27
CA ALA A 641 54.36 -8.44 -14.69
C ALA A 641 52.83 -8.42 -14.74
N ALA A 642 52.21 -9.41 -15.38
CA ALA A 642 50.76 -9.56 -15.45
C ALA A 642 50.10 -9.76 -14.06
N ALA A 643 50.77 -10.45 -13.13
CA ALA A 643 50.29 -10.54 -11.74
C ALA A 643 50.24 -9.15 -11.06
N ARG A 644 51.27 -8.32 -11.23
CA ARG A 644 51.30 -6.95 -10.69
C ARG A 644 50.28 -6.02 -11.35
N GLU A 645 50.00 -6.21 -12.63
CA GLU A 645 48.90 -5.51 -13.32
C GLU A 645 47.55 -5.86 -12.69
N ALA A 646 47.32 -7.15 -12.37
CA ALA A 646 46.10 -7.62 -11.71
C ALA A 646 45.99 -7.11 -10.27
N GLU A 647 47.07 -7.14 -9.49
CA GLU A 647 47.14 -6.58 -8.13
C GLU A 647 46.82 -5.07 -8.13
N ALA A 648 47.42 -4.31 -9.04
CA ALA A 648 47.17 -2.87 -9.15
C ALA A 648 45.73 -2.55 -9.62
N ALA A 649 45.14 -3.42 -10.45
CA ALA A 649 43.73 -3.31 -10.83
C ALA A 649 42.79 -3.65 -9.66
N ALA A 650 43.08 -4.70 -8.89
CA ALA A 650 42.32 -5.04 -7.69
C ALA A 650 42.33 -3.90 -6.65
N ALA A 651 43.49 -3.28 -6.40
CA ALA A 651 43.60 -2.14 -5.48
C ALA A 651 42.77 -0.92 -5.94
N ARG A 652 42.73 -0.63 -7.25
CA ARG A 652 41.88 0.45 -7.80
C ARG A 652 40.39 0.08 -7.78
N ALA A 653 40.04 -1.19 -7.97
CA ALA A 653 38.66 -1.66 -7.86
C ALA A 653 38.12 -1.54 -6.42
N ASP A 654 38.97 -1.83 -5.42
CA ASP A 654 38.60 -1.73 -4.01
C ASP A 654 38.48 -0.27 -3.53
N ALA A 655 39.41 0.60 -3.94
CA ALA A 655 39.28 2.04 -3.69
C ALA A 655 38.01 2.65 -4.34
N ALA A 656 37.62 2.16 -5.53
CA ALA A 656 36.36 2.55 -6.17
C ALA A 656 35.12 1.93 -5.49
N ALA A 657 35.26 0.85 -4.73
CA ALA A 657 34.19 0.33 -3.88
C ALA A 657 34.07 1.12 -2.57
N ASP A 658 35.19 1.56 -1.97
CA ASP A 658 35.21 2.49 -0.84
C ASP A 658 34.52 3.82 -1.19
N GLU A 659 34.83 4.40 -2.36
CA GLU A 659 34.18 5.61 -2.86
C GLU A 659 32.68 5.41 -3.10
N ALA A 660 32.28 4.25 -3.63
CA ALA A 660 30.86 3.91 -3.82
C ALA A 660 30.09 3.80 -2.49
N GLU A 661 30.68 3.15 -1.48
CA GLU A 661 30.08 3.00 -0.15
C GLU A 661 30.02 4.34 0.61
N ALA A 662 31.04 5.19 0.49
CA ALA A 662 31.02 6.55 1.05
C ALA A 662 29.94 7.42 0.40
N ALA A 663 29.83 7.41 -0.93
CA ALA A 663 28.78 8.14 -1.64
C ALA A 663 27.37 7.58 -1.37
N ALA A 664 27.23 6.28 -1.11
CA ALA A 664 25.97 5.69 -0.66
C ALA A 664 25.60 6.15 0.76
N ALA A 665 26.57 6.30 1.67
CA ALA A 665 26.33 6.87 3.00
C ALA A 665 25.93 8.35 2.94
N GLU A 666 26.55 9.16 2.07
CA GLU A 666 26.09 10.53 1.78
C GLU A 666 24.66 10.55 1.24
N THR A 667 24.32 9.62 0.34
CA THR A 667 22.96 9.48 -0.21
C THR A 667 21.95 9.18 0.90
N HIS A 668 22.25 8.23 1.78
CA HIS A 668 21.40 7.85 2.91
C HIS A 668 21.19 9.00 3.90
N ALA A 669 22.23 9.78 4.18
CA ALA A 669 22.15 10.96 5.05
C ALA A 669 21.21 12.02 4.44
N ALA A 670 21.36 12.33 3.15
CA ALA A 670 20.50 13.27 2.43
C ALA A 670 19.05 12.78 2.33
N ALA A 671 18.82 11.48 2.12
CA ALA A 671 17.48 10.90 2.17
C ALA A 671 16.86 11.02 3.58
N THR A 672 17.63 10.72 4.63
CA THR A 672 17.19 10.86 6.03
C THR A 672 16.79 12.29 6.38
N GLU A 673 17.56 13.27 5.90
CA GLU A 673 17.24 14.70 6.02
C GLU A 673 15.95 15.06 5.26
N ALA A 674 15.78 14.60 4.02
CA ALA A 674 14.55 14.83 3.25
C ALA A 674 13.31 14.26 3.98
N ASN A 675 13.42 13.07 4.57
CA ASN A 675 12.35 12.49 5.41
C ASN A 675 12.09 13.33 6.68
N ALA A 676 13.11 13.90 7.31
CA ALA A 676 12.93 14.79 8.46
C ALA A 676 12.20 16.08 8.05
N LYS A 677 12.56 16.67 6.90
CA LYS A 677 11.88 17.86 6.36
C LYS A 677 10.46 17.60 5.89
N ALA A 678 10.17 16.43 5.35
CA ALA A 678 8.79 16.00 5.10
C ALA A 678 7.95 15.89 6.39
N LYS A 679 8.54 15.44 7.51
CA LYS A 679 7.88 15.42 8.83
C LYS A 679 7.67 16.83 9.39
N GLU A 680 8.64 17.73 9.26
CA GLU A 680 8.48 19.15 9.63
C GLU A 680 7.33 19.81 8.86
N ALA A 681 7.26 19.59 7.55
CA ALA A 681 6.18 20.09 6.69
C ALA A 681 4.80 19.52 7.11
N THR A 682 4.73 18.21 7.36
CA THR A 682 3.48 17.53 7.81
C THR A 682 3.02 18.03 9.19
N ALA A 683 3.95 18.34 10.09
CA ALA A 683 3.63 18.93 11.39
C ALA A 683 3.12 20.38 11.27
N ALA A 684 3.62 21.14 10.27
CA ALA A 684 3.16 22.49 9.97
C ALA A 684 1.77 22.50 9.30
N GLU A 685 1.52 21.58 8.36
CA GLU A 685 0.20 21.25 7.80
C GLU A 685 -0.84 20.99 8.90
N ALA A 686 -0.51 20.13 9.88
CA ALA A 686 -1.39 19.84 11.00
C ALA A 686 -1.71 21.07 11.87
N ARG A 687 -0.71 21.94 12.12
CA ARG A 687 -0.91 23.22 12.84
C ARG A 687 -1.80 24.19 12.06
N ALA A 688 -1.57 24.35 10.76
CA ALA A 688 -2.39 25.22 9.91
C ALA A 688 -3.86 24.78 9.92
N ALA A 689 -4.11 23.46 9.81
CA ALA A 689 -5.46 22.90 9.87
C ALA A 689 -6.12 23.07 11.26
N GLN A 690 -5.35 23.03 12.35
CA GLN A 690 -5.87 23.33 13.70
C GLN A 690 -6.29 24.81 13.83
N HIS A 691 -5.42 25.73 13.41
CA HIS A 691 -5.75 27.16 13.41
C HIS A 691 -6.97 27.49 12.53
N ALA A 692 -7.11 26.84 11.37
CA ALA A 692 -8.30 26.97 10.52
C ALA A 692 -9.60 26.51 11.21
N ARG A 693 -9.56 25.39 11.94
CA ARG A 693 -10.72 24.95 12.76
C ARG A 693 -11.04 25.92 13.89
N ASN A 694 -10.02 26.44 14.58
CA ASN A 694 -10.20 27.43 15.64
C ASN A 694 -10.84 28.72 15.11
N ALA A 695 -10.35 29.25 13.97
CA ALA A 695 -10.92 30.42 13.32
C ALA A 695 -12.39 30.21 12.93
N ALA A 696 -12.74 29.05 12.37
CA ALA A 696 -14.11 28.68 12.02
C ALA A 696 -15.04 28.46 13.23
N ASN A 697 -14.50 28.16 14.41
CA ASN A 697 -15.28 28.11 15.66
C ASN A 697 -15.56 29.52 16.18
N LEU A 698 -14.54 30.38 16.22
CA LEU A 698 -14.65 31.78 16.65
C LEU A 698 -15.58 32.58 15.72
N ALA A 699 -15.54 32.34 14.41
CA ALA A 699 -16.46 32.94 13.44
C ALA A 699 -17.93 32.59 13.68
N ARG A 700 -18.23 31.34 14.09
CA ARG A 700 -19.59 30.94 14.45
C ARG A 700 -20.05 31.61 15.74
N GLN A 701 -19.18 31.67 16.75
CA GLN A 701 -19.47 32.38 18.00
C GLN A 701 -19.71 33.88 17.75
N ALA A 702 -18.94 34.53 16.87
CA ALA A 702 -19.17 35.92 16.50
C ALA A 702 -20.53 36.13 15.81
N ALA A 703 -20.97 35.18 14.98
CA ALA A 703 -22.31 35.20 14.39
C ALA A 703 -23.43 34.95 15.43
N ASP A 704 -23.22 34.06 16.40
CA ASP A 704 -24.15 33.83 17.51
C ASP A 704 -24.32 35.12 18.35
N GLU A 705 -23.24 35.83 18.67
CA GLU A 705 -23.30 37.13 19.36
C GLU A 705 -23.96 38.22 18.50
N ALA A 706 -23.72 38.24 17.17
CA ALA A 706 -24.41 39.17 16.27
C ALA A 706 -25.94 38.96 16.23
N MET A 707 -26.39 37.70 16.26
CA MET A 707 -27.82 37.38 16.37
C MET A 707 -28.41 37.81 17.72
N ARG A 708 -27.65 37.73 18.82
CA ARG A 708 -28.07 38.26 20.13
C ARG A 708 -28.14 39.78 20.16
N ALA A 709 -27.17 40.46 19.56
CA ALA A 709 -27.20 41.93 19.42
C ALA A 709 -28.44 42.38 18.64
N LEU A 710 -28.79 41.69 17.54
CA LEU A 710 -30.01 41.96 16.78
C LEU A 710 -31.29 41.68 17.59
N TRP A 711 -31.33 40.61 18.38
CA TRP A 711 -32.48 40.31 19.25
C TRP A 711 -32.66 41.37 20.35
N ALA A 712 -31.56 41.83 20.96
CA ALA A 712 -31.57 42.92 21.94
C ALA A 712 -31.98 44.27 21.29
N ALA A 713 -31.58 44.54 20.06
CA ALA A 713 -32.06 45.69 19.30
C ALA A 713 -33.56 45.63 18.98
N GLN A 714 -34.08 44.46 18.60
CA GLN A 714 -35.53 44.28 18.44
C GLN A 714 -36.27 44.45 19.77
N ARG A 715 -35.77 43.88 20.88
CA ARG A 715 -36.34 44.13 22.22
C ARG A 715 -36.35 45.60 22.59
N THR A 716 -35.27 46.35 22.29
CA THR A 716 -35.21 47.80 22.50
C THR A 716 -36.37 48.52 21.79
N LYS A 717 -36.66 48.13 20.55
CA LYS A 717 -37.81 48.64 19.78
C LYS A 717 -39.16 48.21 20.36
N ASP A 718 -39.28 46.97 20.82
CA ASP A 718 -40.51 46.45 21.42
C ASP A 718 -40.85 47.22 22.72
N GLU A 719 -39.85 47.48 23.59
CA GLU A 719 -40.05 48.32 24.78
C GLU A 719 -40.35 49.79 24.42
N ALA A 720 -39.70 50.36 23.40
CA ALA A 720 -39.99 51.73 22.97
C ALA A 720 -41.43 51.90 22.45
N ALA A 721 -41.93 50.92 21.70
CA ALA A 721 -43.34 50.88 21.29
C ALA A 721 -44.29 50.68 22.49
N ALA A 722 -43.87 49.97 23.54
CA ALA A 722 -44.61 49.85 24.79
C ALA A 722 -44.59 51.14 25.64
N ALA A 723 -43.52 51.94 25.56
CA ALA A 723 -43.48 53.26 26.17
C ALA A 723 -44.41 54.27 25.45
N GLU A 724 -44.40 54.32 24.12
CA GLU A 724 -45.34 55.19 23.36
C GLU A 724 -46.82 54.76 23.55
N ALA A 725 -47.03 53.45 23.69
CA ALA A 725 -48.32 52.88 24.05
C ALA A 725 -48.88 53.46 25.36
N GLU A 726 -48.12 53.38 26.46
CA GLU A 726 -48.61 53.87 27.75
C GLU A 726 -48.58 55.40 27.87
N ALA A 727 -47.69 56.07 27.13
CA ALA A 727 -47.64 57.53 27.04
C ALA A 727 -48.95 58.18 26.59
N VAL A 728 -49.54 57.67 25.50
CA VAL A 728 -50.80 58.24 24.99
C VAL A 728 -52.02 57.56 25.64
N SER A 729 -51.85 56.48 26.41
CA SER A 729 -52.85 56.07 27.41
C SER A 729 -53.02 57.18 28.43
N ALA A 730 -51.92 57.65 29.03
CA ALA A 730 -51.95 58.76 29.97
C ALA A 730 -52.55 60.03 29.33
N ALA A 731 -52.19 60.36 28.08
CA ALA A 731 -52.83 61.47 27.36
C ALA A 731 -54.35 61.27 27.12
N THR A 732 -54.81 60.04 26.92
CA THR A 732 -56.25 59.73 26.76
C THR A 732 -57.00 59.89 28.08
N GLN A 733 -56.40 59.45 29.19
CA GLN A 733 -56.97 59.60 30.54
C GLN A 733 -56.94 61.06 30.99
N ALA A 734 -55.84 61.80 30.75
CA ALA A 734 -55.79 63.25 30.92
C ALA A 734 -56.90 63.97 30.13
N GLY A 735 -57.17 63.53 28.90
CA GLY A 735 -58.30 64.03 28.12
C GLY A 735 -59.68 63.72 28.72
N ILE A 736 -59.83 62.63 29.48
CA ILE A 736 -61.03 62.33 30.28
C ILE A 736 -61.08 63.25 31.50
N ALA A 737 -59.98 63.40 32.24
CA ALA A 737 -59.88 64.25 33.42
C ALA A 737 -60.21 65.72 33.11
N VAL A 738 -59.67 66.27 32.03
CA VAL A 738 -59.98 67.63 31.55
C VAL A 738 -61.47 67.80 31.21
N ARG A 739 -62.09 66.82 30.53
CA ARG A 739 -63.53 66.88 30.26
C ARG A 739 -64.36 66.79 31.54
N ALA A 740 -63.96 65.93 32.48
CA ALA A 740 -64.61 65.81 33.78
C ALA A 740 -64.49 67.10 34.60
N ALA A 741 -63.32 67.77 34.62
CA ALA A 741 -63.14 69.07 35.24
C ALA A 741 -64.01 70.17 34.60
N MET A 742 -64.13 70.18 33.26
CA MET A 742 -65.05 71.09 32.58
C MET A 742 -66.52 70.83 32.95
N SER A 743 -66.93 69.56 33.09
CA SER A 743 -68.27 69.20 33.56
C SER A 743 -68.50 69.54 35.03
N ALA A 744 -67.51 69.35 35.90
CA ALA A 744 -67.54 69.77 37.31
C ALA A 744 -67.72 71.29 37.42
N ARG A 745 -66.93 72.08 36.67
CA ARG A 745 -67.10 73.53 36.61
C ARG A 745 -68.48 73.93 36.10
N SER A 746 -68.97 73.31 35.02
CA SER A 746 -70.29 73.62 34.43
C SER A 746 -71.45 73.31 35.38
N SER A 747 -71.37 72.20 36.12
CA SER A 747 -72.37 71.87 37.15
C SER A 747 -72.27 72.80 38.37
N SER A 748 -71.06 73.18 38.79
CA SER A 748 -70.84 74.16 39.86
C SER A 748 -71.38 75.55 39.52
N GLU A 749 -71.15 76.03 38.29
CA GLU A 749 -71.73 77.30 37.80
C GLU A 749 -73.28 77.22 37.75
N GLY A 750 -73.83 76.03 37.48
CA GLY A 750 -75.27 75.74 37.54
C GLY A 750 -75.89 75.69 38.94
N ILE A 751 -75.10 75.66 40.01
CA ILE A 751 -75.61 75.74 41.40
C ILE A 751 -76.01 77.19 41.74
N THR A 752 -75.35 78.17 41.13
CA THR A 752 -75.44 79.58 41.53
C THR A 752 -76.88 80.11 41.47
N ASP A 753 -77.60 79.88 40.37
CA ASP A 753 -78.97 80.38 40.20
C ASP A 753 -79.99 79.76 41.17
N PRO A 754 -80.13 78.42 41.31
CA PRO A 754 -81.05 77.83 42.29
C PRO A 754 -80.66 78.16 43.74
N ALA A 755 -79.36 78.21 44.07
CA ALA A 755 -78.93 78.60 45.42
C ALA A 755 -79.25 80.07 45.74
N ASN A 756 -78.98 81.00 44.81
CA ASN A 756 -79.32 82.41 44.98
C ASN A 756 -80.84 82.61 45.02
N THR A 757 -81.61 81.83 44.25
CA THR A 757 -83.08 81.82 44.27
C THR A 757 -83.58 81.40 45.65
N ALA A 758 -83.06 80.29 46.20
CA ALA A 758 -83.40 79.82 47.54
C ALA A 758 -83.13 80.89 48.62
N ILE A 759 -81.89 81.41 48.65
CA ILE A 759 -81.46 82.43 49.62
C ILE A 759 -82.32 83.70 49.49
N THR A 760 -82.60 84.16 48.26
CA THR A 760 -83.39 85.38 48.03
C THR A 760 -84.86 85.21 48.47
N ILE A 761 -85.48 84.06 48.19
CA ILE A 761 -86.88 83.80 48.57
C ILE A 761 -87.03 83.63 50.08
N VAL A 762 -86.08 82.96 50.76
CA VAL A 762 -86.19 82.73 52.22
C VAL A 762 -85.66 83.87 53.09
N ALA A 763 -84.85 84.79 52.54
CA ALA A 763 -84.25 85.91 53.27
C ALA A 763 -85.22 86.77 54.12
N PRO A 764 -86.48 87.02 53.75
CA PRO A 764 -87.43 87.75 54.60
C PRO A 764 -87.80 87.04 55.91
N PHE A 765 -87.52 85.73 56.01
CA PHE A 765 -87.95 84.84 57.10
C PHE A 765 -86.77 84.27 57.91
N THR A 766 -85.53 84.50 57.48
CA THR A 766 -84.33 84.00 58.18
C THR A 766 -84.19 84.63 59.57
N GLY A 767 -83.74 83.83 60.54
CA GLY A 767 -83.70 84.18 61.97
C GLY A 767 -85.06 84.20 62.68
N GLU A 768 -86.19 84.11 61.97
CA GLU A 768 -87.53 83.94 62.55
C GLU A 768 -88.14 82.56 62.28
N ASP A 769 -87.84 81.93 61.12
CA ASP A 769 -88.24 80.56 60.79
C ASP A 769 -87.04 79.62 60.56
N ILE A 770 -87.09 78.44 61.20
CA ILE A 770 -85.99 77.46 61.21
C ILE A 770 -85.86 76.66 59.90
N ASP A 771 -86.96 76.48 59.16
CA ASP A 771 -86.93 75.78 57.88
C ASP A 771 -86.41 76.72 56.79
N ALA A 772 -86.67 78.03 56.90
CA ALA A 772 -86.06 79.09 56.10
C ALA A 772 -84.54 79.19 56.30
N ASP A 773 -84.08 79.23 57.56
CA ASP A 773 -82.65 79.18 57.90
C ASP A 773 -81.96 77.91 57.35
N PHE A 774 -82.64 76.75 57.40
CA PHE A 774 -82.12 75.51 56.86
C PHE A 774 -82.04 75.52 55.31
N ALA A 775 -83.01 76.13 54.62
CA ALA A 775 -82.96 76.30 53.17
C ALA A 775 -81.78 77.19 52.73
N ALA A 776 -81.56 78.33 53.41
CA ALA A 776 -80.41 79.18 53.16
C ALA A 776 -79.08 78.43 53.39
N LEU A 777 -78.93 77.75 54.54
CA LEU A 777 -77.73 76.99 54.88
C LEU A 777 -77.40 75.90 53.86
N VAL A 778 -78.41 75.16 53.35
CA VAL A 778 -78.18 74.13 52.33
C VAL A 778 -77.79 74.74 50.99
N ALA A 779 -78.35 75.88 50.61
CA ALA A 779 -77.99 76.60 49.39
C ALA A 779 -76.56 77.16 49.43
N GLU A 780 -76.15 77.80 50.54
CA GLU A 780 -74.78 78.25 50.76
C GLU A 780 -73.80 77.07 50.79
N GLN A 781 -74.15 75.99 51.49
CA GLN A 781 -73.31 74.80 51.56
C GLN A 781 -73.16 74.11 50.19
N ALA A 782 -74.19 74.15 49.34
CA ALA A 782 -74.15 73.65 47.97
C ALA A 782 -73.20 74.47 47.09
N GLN A 783 -73.24 75.81 47.18
CA GLN A 783 -72.27 76.66 46.47
C GLN A 783 -70.83 76.33 46.90
N GLN A 784 -70.57 76.23 48.20
CA GLN A 784 -69.23 75.89 48.72
C GLN A 784 -68.75 74.51 48.27
N VAL A 785 -69.60 73.47 48.32
CA VAL A 785 -69.25 72.12 47.87
C VAL A 785 -69.03 72.09 46.36
N GLY A 786 -69.82 72.83 45.57
CA GLY A 786 -69.58 73.02 44.14
C GLY A 786 -68.19 73.59 43.86
N GLU A 787 -67.85 74.73 44.46
CA GLU A 787 -66.56 75.39 44.26
C GLU A 787 -65.38 74.50 44.69
N GLU A 788 -65.48 73.82 45.84
CA GLU A 788 -64.44 72.88 46.31
C GLU A 788 -64.22 71.74 45.31
N GLN A 789 -65.29 71.07 44.88
CA GLN A 789 -65.19 69.89 44.03
C GLN A 789 -64.83 70.25 42.57
N ALA A 790 -65.26 71.41 42.06
CA ALA A 790 -64.82 71.92 40.76
C ALA A 790 -63.33 72.30 40.75
N ALA A 791 -62.84 72.96 41.81
CA ALA A 791 -61.42 73.26 41.98
C ALA A 791 -60.57 71.99 42.11
N ALA A 792 -61.03 71.01 42.90
CA ALA A 792 -60.38 69.71 43.02
C ALA A 792 -60.31 68.98 41.66
N ALA A 793 -61.42 68.94 40.91
CA ALA A 793 -61.47 68.32 39.58
C ALA A 793 -60.49 68.98 38.59
N GLN A 794 -60.37 70.32 38.60
CA GLN A 794 -59.41 71.05 37.79
C GLN A 794 -57.96 70.71 38.17
N GLN A 795 -57.63 70.66 39.47
CA GLN A 795 -56.29 70.24 39.91
C GLN A 795 -55.95 68.84 39.39
N ARG A 796 -56.88 67.87 39.53
CA ARG A 796 -56.69 66.50 39.02
C ARG A 796 -56.45 66.49 37.50
N ALA A 797 -57.21 67.28 36.74
CA ALA A 797 -57.00 67.42 35.30
C ALA A 797 -55.60 67.96 34.92
N ASP A 798 -55.08 68.95 35.67
CA ASP A 798 -53.74 69.50 35.43
C ASP A 798 -52.63 68.51 35.80
N GLU A 799 -52.80 67.74 36.89
CA GLU A 799 -51.92 66.63 37.28
C GLU A 799 -51.89 65.54 36.21
N ALA A 800 -53.06 65.10 35.72
CA ALA A 800 -53.15 64.10 34.65
C ALA A 800 -52.47 64.58 33.34
N VAL A 801 -52.58 65.87 33.02
CA VAL A 801 -51.87 66.48 31.88
C VAL A 801 -50.36 66.54 32.11
N ALA A 802 -49.89 66.71 33.35
CA ALA A 802 -48.48 66.62 33.69
C ALA A 802 -47.96 65.18 33.53
N ALA A 803 -48.69 64.19 34.05
CA ALA A 803 -48.36 62.77 33.91
C ALA A 803 -48.30 62.34 32.43
N ALA A 804 -49.27 62.74 31.61
CA ALA A 804 -49.28 62.50 30.17
C ALA A 804 -48.04 63.09 29.45
N ARG A 805 -47.53 64.25 29.89
CA ARG A 805 -46.31 64.86 29.33
C ARG A 805 -45.05 64.12 29.77
N ALA A 806 -44.97 63.68 31.03
CA ALA A 806 -43.87 62.88 31.53
C ALA A 806 -43.81 61.51 30.82
N ALA A 807 -44.96 60.85 30.67
CA ALA A 807 -45.11 59.61 29.93
C ALA A 807 -44.69 59.76 28.45
N ARG A 808 -45.10 60.85 27.78
CA ARG A 808 -44.62 61.17 26.42
C ARG A 808 -43.11 61.39 26.36
N LYS A 809 -42.53 62.10 27.32
CA LYS A 809 -41.07 62.28 27.42
C LYS A 809 -40.34 60.94 27.61
N ALA A 810 -40.91 60.00 28.37
CA ALA A 810 -40.36 58.66 28.54
C ALA A 810 -40.38 57.86 27.23
N ALA A 811 -41.49 57.90 26.48
CA ALA A 811 -41.58 57.31 25.14
C ALA A 811 -40.57 57.93 24.15
N ASP A 812 -40.49 59.27 24.12
CA ASP A 812 -39.51 59.99 23.30
C ASP A 812 -38.06 59.67 23.73
N GLU A 813 -37.81 59.32 24.99
CA GLU A 813 -36.49 58.84 25.45
C GLU A 813 -36.22 57.38 25.07
N ALA A 814 -37.23 56.51 25.07
CA ALA A 814 -37.11 55.11 24.68
C ALA A 814 -36.80 54.94 23.19
N ASP A 815 -37.49 55.68 22.31
CA ASP A 815 -37.26 55.64 20.85
C ASP A 815 -35.81 56.03 20.47
N LYS A 816 -35.22 56.99 21.20
CA LYS A 816 -33.82 57.41 21.00
C LYS A 816 -32.80 56.28 21.26
N GLU A 817 -33.15 55.24 22.02
CA GLU A 817 -32.29 54.07 22.26
C GLU A 817 -32.34 53.06 21.09
N VAL A 818 -33.41 53.06 20.29
CA VAL A 818 -33.65 52.07 19.23
C VAL A 818 -32.56 52.13 18.14
N LYS A 819 -32.24 53.32 17.63
CA LYS A 819 -31.19 53.47 16.61
C LYS A 819 -29.80 53.02 17.12
N PRO A 820 -29.28 53.48 18.27
CA PRO A 820 -28.03 52.98 18.84
C PRO A 820 -27.99 51.44 18.99
N ALA A 821 -29.09 50.81 19.36
CA ALA A 821 -29.17 49.34 19.48
C ALA A 821 -29.03 48.65 18.12
N PHE A 822 -29.73 49.12 17.07
CA PHE A 822 -29.57 48.57 15.72
C PHE A 822 -28.20 48.90 15.11
N ASP A 823 -27.61 50.05 15.41
CA ASP A 823 -26.22 50.38 15.03
C ASP A 823 -25.22 49.43 15.71
N ALA A 824 -25.48 48.99 16.95
CA ALA A 824 -24.68 47.98 17.63
C ALA A 824 -24.84 46.60 16.98
N ALA A 825 -26.07 46.18 16.66
CA ALA A 825 -26.32 44.94 15.93
C ALA A 825 -25.64 44.92 14.54
N ALA A 826 -25.59 46.05 13.84
CA ALA A 826 -24.86 46.20 12.58
C ALA A 826 -23.34 45.98 12.77
N ARG A 827 -22.71 46.64 13.76
CA ARG A 827 -21.28 46.42 14.09
C ARG A 827 -20.98 44.97 14.51
N ALA A 828 -21.93 44.31 15.17
CA ALA A 828 -21.81 42.89 15.52
C ALA A 828 -21.82 42.00 14.26
N ALA A 829 -22.71 42.27 13.30
CA ALA A 829 -22.78 41.56 12.03
C ALA A 829 -21.54 41.81 11.13
N GLU A 830 -21.02 43.04 11.10
CA GLU A 830 -19.73 43.37 10.46
C GLU A 830 -18.57 42.57 11.08
N SER A 831 -18.54 42.47 12.41
CA SER A 831 -17.54 41.68 13.14
C SER A 831 -17.66 40.18 12.83
N ALA A 832 -18.88 39.63 12.80
CA ALA A 832 -19.13 38.24 12.41
C ALA A 832 -18.68 37.96 10.97
N SER A 833 -18.91 38.90 10.04
CA SER A 833 -18.42 38.84 8.67
C SER A 833 -16.90 38.81 8.62
N ALA A 834 -16.22 39.75 9.31
CA ALA A 834 -14.76 39.80 9.39
C ALA A 834 -14.14 38.53 10.03
N ALA A 835 -14.86 37.91 10.99
CA ALA A 835 -14.47 36.63 11.59
C ALA A 835 -14.59 35.46 10.59
N ALA A 836 -15.69 35.38 9.84
CA ALA A 836 -15.89 34.37 8.80
C ALA A 836 -14.86 34.50 7.66
N ASP A 837 -14.56 35.74 7.27
CA ASP A 837 -13.56 36.07 6.26
C ASP A 837 -12.14 35.70 6.74
N SER A 838 -11.87 35.84 8.05
CA SER A 838 -10.65 35.34 8.71
C SER A 838 -10.58 33.81 8.73
N ALA A 839 -11.70 33.12 9.00
CA ALA A 839 -11.77 31.66 8.90
C ALA A 839 -11.53 31.18 7.47
N ALA A 840 -12.05 31.86 6.45
CA ALA A 840 -11.80 31.55 5.04
C ALA A 840 -10.31 31.76 4.67
N ARG A 841 -9.66 32.83 5.16
CA ARG A 841 -8.20 33.01 5.03
C ARG A 841 -7.42 31.86 5.69
N ALA A 842 -7.82 31.46 6.89
CA ALA A 842 -7.18 30.36 7.63
C ALA A 842 -7.32 29.00 6.92
N GLN A 843 -8.49 28.72 6.33
CA GLN A 843 -8.74 27.50 5.54
C GLN A 843 -7.88 27.45 4.27
N ARG A 844 -7.72 28.57 3.54
CA ARG A 844 -6.81 28.63 2.39
C ARG A 844 -5.37 28.33 2.80
N ALA A 845 -4.88 28.96 3.87
CA ALA A 845 -3.55 28.69 4.40
C ALA A 845 -3.37 27.21 4.83
N ALA A 846 -4.39 26.56 5.38
CA ALA A 846 -4.34 25.13 5.68
C ALA A 846 -4.27 24.24 4.42
N ALA A 847 -4.98 24.60 3.34
CA ALA A 847 -4.88 23.92 2.05
C ALA A 847 -3.52 24.12 1.39
N ASP A 848 -2.97 25.34 1.42
CA ASP A 848 -1.61 25.64 0.96
C ASP A 848 -0.56 24.81 1.73
N ALA A 849 -0.68 24.74 3.07
CA ALA A 849 0.20 23.95 3.91
C ALA A 849 0.14 22.45 3.58
N ALA A 850 -1.05 21.90 3.29
CA ALA A 850 -1.22 20.51 2.87
C ALA A 850 -0.63 20.23 1.48
N ALA A 851 -0.79 21.16 0.53
CA ALA A 851 -0.19 21.05 -0.80
C ALA A 851 1.36 21.12 -0.75
N GLU A 852 1.94 21.94 0.12
CA GLU A 852 3.39 21.98 0.32
C GLU A 852 3.89 20.74 1.09
N GLY A 853 3.12 20.25 2.08
CA GLY A 853 3.38 18.99 2.80
C GLY A 853 3.38 17.76 1.89
N ALA A 854 2.44 17.67 0.94
CA ALA A 854 2.41 16.61 -0.07
C ALA A 854 3.70 16.57 -0.91
N LYS A 855 4.09 17.71 -1.48
CA LYS A 855 5.34 17.84 -2.27
C LYS A 855 6.60 17.54 -1.45
N ALA A 856 6.60 17.82 -0.15
CA ALA A 856 7.71 17.47 0.74
C ALA A 856 7.81 15.94 0.94
N ARG A 857 6.66 15.25 1.06
CA ARG A 857 6.58 13.78 1.11
C ARG A 857 7.01 13.13 -0.22
N GLU A 858 6.67 13.74 -1.36
CA GLU A 858 7.14 13.32 -2.69
C GLU A 858 8.67 13.41 -2.83
N ALA A 859 9.26 14.54 -2.42
CA ALA A 859 10.72 14.75 -2.43
C ALA A 859 11.45 13.73 -1.54
N ALA A 860 10.94 13.48 -0.34
CA ALA A 860 11.49 12.43 0.56
C ALA A 860 11.37 11.02 -0.05
N ALA A 861 10.23 10.67 -0.65
CA ALA A 861 10.05 9.41 -1.35
C ALA A 861 10.98 9.27 -2.57
N SER A 862 11.37 10.38 -3.19
CA SER A 862 12.34 10.43 -4.29
C SER A 862 13.78 10.24 -3.80
N ALA A 863 14.17 10.91 -2.71
CA ALA A 863 15.46 10.71 -2.06
C ALA A 863 15.63 9.26 -1.57
N ASN A 864 14.56 8.63 -1.07
CA ASN A 864 14.55 7.20 -0.69
C ASN A 864 14.78 6.26 -1.88
N ARG A 865 14.37 6.63 -3.11
CA ARG A 865 14.71 5.87 -4.32
C ARG A 865 16.19 6.03 -4.71
N ALA A 866 16.74 7.24 -4.55
CA ALA A 866 18.17 7.48 -4.76
C ALA A 866 19.03 6.66 -3.79
N ASP A 867 18.67 6.61 -2.50
CA ASP A 867 19.33 5.77 -1.49
C ASP A 867 19.24 4.28 -1.85
N ALA A 868 18.06 3.75 -2.15
CA ALA A 868 17.90 2.35 -2.57
C ALA A 868 18.79 1.99 -3.78
N GLN A 869 18.89 2.87 -4.78
CA GLN A 869 19.77 2.70 -5.94
C GLN A 869 21.26 2.74 -5.56
N ALA A 870 21.68 3.70 -4.74
CA ALA A 870 23.05 3.83 -4.28
C ALA A 870 23.50 2.62 -3.43
N GLN A 871 22.64 2.14 -2.54
CA GLN A 871 22.86 0.93 -1.73
C GLN A 871 23.02 -0.33 -2.60
N GLU A 872 22.33 -0.42 -3.74
CA GLU A 872 22.52 -1.53 -4.68
C GLU A 872 23.81 -1.39 -5.49
N ASP A 873 24.13 -0.18 -5.97
CA ASP A 873 25.33 0.09 -6.77
C ASP A 873 26.62 -0.05 -5.94
N ALA A 874 26.63 0.35 -4.67
CA ALA A 874 27.75 0.12 -3.76
C ALA A 874 28.02 -1.37 -3.53
N ARG A 875 26.97 -2.19 -3.31
CA ARG A 875 27.11 -3.66 -3.19
C ARG A 875 27.72 -4.30 -4.44
N LYS A 876 27.32 -3.83 -5.63
CA LYS A 876 27.91 -4.27 -6.90
C LYS A 876 29.37 -3.84 -7.04
N ALA A 877 29.71 -2.60 -6.64
CA ALA A 877 31.09 -2.11 -6.64
C ALA A 877 31.99 -3.00 -5.77
N ARG A 878 31.58 -3.29 -4.54
CA ARG A 878 32.31 -4.19 -3.63
C ARG A 878 32.33 -5.64 -4.14
N ALA A 879 31.29 -6.11 -4.83
CA ALA A 879 31.32 -7.42 -5.50
C ALA A 879 32.35 -7.48 -6.65
N ALA A 880 32.49 -6.41 -7.43
CA ALA A 880 33.48 -6.27 -8.49
C ALA A 880 34.91 -6.20 -7.92
N ALA A 881 35.14 -5.42 -6.86
CA ALA A 881 36.41 -5.38 -6.12
C ALA A 881 36.82 -6.77 -5.59
N ASN A 882 35.89 -7.47 -4.94
CA ASN A 882 36.10 -8.84 -4.46
C ASN A 882 36.41 -9.84 -5.59
N ALA A 883 35.87 -9.63 -6.80
CA ALA A 883 36.23 -10.43 -7.96
C ALA A 883 37.64 -10.10 -8.47
N ALA A 884 37.99 -8.81 -8.59
CA ALA A 884 39.31 -8.35 -8.98
C ALA A 884 40.41 -8.89 -8.05
N ALA A 885 40.17 -8.89 -6.73
CA ALA A 885 41.08 -9.45 -5.73
C ALA A 885 41.30 -10.98 -5.89
N ARG A 886 40.24 -11.74 -6.24
CA ARG A 886 40.36 -13.17 -6.54
C ARG A 886 41.16 -13.42 -7.82
N ASP A 887 40.95 -12.60 -8.85
CA ASP A 887 41.69 -12.69 -10.11
C ASP A 887 43.17 -12.31 -9.92
N ALA A 888 43.49 -11.29 -9.13
CA ALA A 888 44.86 -10.96 -8.74
C ALA A 888 45.55 -12.11 -7.98
N ALA A 889 44.87 -12.74 -7.02
CA ALA A 889 45.41 -13.88 -6.30
C ALA A 889 45.64 -15.13 -7.18
N LEU A 890 44.83 -15.32 -8.24
CA LEU A 890 45.04 -16.35 -9.26
C LEU A 890 46.21 -16.00 -10.20
N ALA A 891 46.39 -14.73 -10.54
CA ALA A 891 47.51 -14.24 -11.35
C ALA A 891 48.85 -14.41 -10.61
N GLY A 892 48.91 -14.05 -9.32
CA GLY A 892 50.07 -14.26 -8.44
C GLY A 892 50.48 -15.74 -8.37
N ARG A 893 49.54 -16.63 -8.05
CA ARG A 893 49.79 -18.10 -8.07
C ARG A 893 50.27 -18.59 -9.44
N SER A 894 49.80 -17.99 -10.53
CA SER A 894 50.24 -18.35 -11.88
C SER A 894 51.68 -17.89 -12.16
N ALA A 895 52.08 -16.72 -11.66
CA ALA A 895 53.44 -16.21 -11.74
C ALA A 895 54.44 -17.03 -10.91
N ASP A 896 54.10 -17.37 -9.65
CA ASP A 896 54.96 -18.21 -8.80
C ASP A 896 55.18 -19.60 -9.42
N ALA A 897 54.13 -20.20 -9.98
CA ALA A 897 54.24 -21.46 -10.72
C ALA A 897 55.09 -21.33 -12.00
N ALA A 898 55.02 -20.18 -12.71
CA ALA A 898 55.87 -19.92 -13.88
C ALA A 898 57.35 -19.79 -13.49
N GLU A 899 57.66 -19.15 -12.35
CA GLU A 899 59.03 -19.08 -11.81
C GLU A 899 59.57 -20.46 -11.38
N GLN A 900 58.72 -21.32 -10.81
CA GLN A 900 59.09 -22.71 -10.50
C GLN A 900 59.44 -23.47 -11.79
N GLU A 901 58.66 -23.32 -12.87
CA GLU A 901 58.98 -23.94 -14.16
C GLU A 901 60.25 -23.35 -14.80
N ALA A 902 60.53 -22.06 -14.63
CA ALA A 902 61.80 -21.44 -15.02
C ALA A 902 62.99 -21.96 -14.18
N ALA A 903 62.81 -22.27 -12.90
CA ALA A 903 63.82 -22.94 -12.07
C ALA A 903 64.07 -24.38 -12.56
N ASN A 904 63.00 -25.15 -12.80
CA ASN A 904 63.08 -26.50 -13.36
C ASN A 904 63.79 -26.54 -14.73
N ALA A 905 63.51 -25.56 -15.61
CA ALA A 905 64.16 -25.45 -16.92
C ALA A 905 65.67 -25.15 -16.79
N ARG A 906 66.05 -24.24 -15.87
CA ARG A 906 67.46 -23.94 -15.55
C ARG A 906 68.19 -25.15 -14.98
N ALA A 907 67.55 -25.94 -14.12
CA ALA A 907 68.11 -27.19 -13.60
C ALA A 907 68.37 -28.21 -14.73
N ALA A 908 67.41 -28.41 -15.64
CA ALA A 908 67.59 -29.27 -16.81
C ALA A 908 68.73 -28.80 -17.73
N ALA A 909 68.83 -27.49 -17.98
CA ALA A 909 69.92 -26.90 -18.78
C ALA A 909 71.30 -27.02 -18.12
N ASN A 910 71.37 -27.02 -16.79
CA ASN A 910 72.60 -27.25 -16.03
C ASN A 910 73.02 -28.73 -16.09
N ALA A 911 72.09 -29.67 -15.92
CA ALA A 911 72.35 -31.10 -16.09
C ALA A 911 72.86 -31.40 -17.51
N ALA A 912 72.18 -30.89 -18.54
CA ALA A 912 72.61 -31.02 -19.93
C ALA A 912 74.05 -30.50 -20.17
N ALA A 913 74.43 -29.39 -19.51
CA ALA A 913 75.78 -28.83 -19.61
C ALA A 913 76.84 -29.66 -18.87
N GLN A 914 76.49 -30.32 -17.77
CA GLN A 914 77.34 -31.29 -17.08
C GLN A 914 77.53 -32.56 -17.94
N ASP A 915 76.44 -33.09 -18.51
CA ASP A 915 76.49 -34.23 -19.44
C ASP A 915 77.36 -33.93 -20.66
N ALA A 916 77.24 -32.74 -21.25
CA ALA A 916 78.09 -32.32 -22.35
C ALA A 916 79.57 -32.19 -21.95
N ALA A 917 79.88 -31.82 -20.70
CA ALA A 917 81.25 -31.78 -20.20
C ALA A 917 81.83 -33.20 -20.00
N ALA A 918 81.07 -34.10 -19.38
CA ALA A 918 81.45 -35.50 -19.24
C ALA A 918 81.62 -36.20 -20.60
N ALA A 919 80.74 -35.93 -21.58
CA ALA A 919 80.86 -36.45 -22.94
C ALA A 919 82.15 -35.99 -23.63
N ARG A 920 82.51 -34.71 -23.51
CA ARG A 920 83.79 -34.18 -24.03
C ARG A 920 85.01 -34.80 -23.32
N ASN A 921 84.93 -35.04 -22.01
CA ASN A 921 85.99 -35.70 -21.25
C ASN A 921 86.18 -37.16 -21.70
N ALA A 922 85.09 -37.89 -21.92
CA ALA A 922 85.10 -39.25 -22.46
C ALA A 922 85.68 -39.29 -23.88
N ALA A 923 85.27 -38.37 -24.76
CA ALA A 923 85.84 -38.25 -26.11
C ALA A 923 87.34 -37.96 -26.10
N ALA A 924 87.79 -37.03 -25.25
CA ALA A 924 89.21 -36.72 -25.10
C ALA A 924 90.02 -37.90 -24.52
N GLN A 925 89.40 -38.74 -23.67
CA GLN A 925 90.02 -39.99 -23.22
C GLN A 925 90.10 -41.02 -24.35
N ALA A 926 89.02 -41.23 -25.09
CA ALA A 926 88.99 -42.12 -26.25
C ALA A 926 90.06 -41.75 -27.30
N GLN A 927 90.27 -40.45 -27.53
CA GLN A 927 91.34 -39.95 -28.41
C GLN A 927 92.75 -40.27 -27.89
N ARG A 928 93.01 -40.16 -26.57
CA ARG A 928 94.27 -40.59 -25.95
C ARG A 928 94.49 -42.09 -26.08
N ASP A 929 93.44 -42.88 -25.83
CA ASP A 929 93.50 -44.35 -25.94
C ASP A 929 93.71 -44.79 -27.40
N ALA A 930 93.10 -44.11 -28.38
CA ALA A 930 93.37 -44.35 -29.79
C ALA A 930 94.81 -44.01 -30.21
N ALA A 931 95.36 -42.89 -29.73
CA ALA A 931 96.75 -42.52 -30.01
C ALA A 931 97.74 -43.53 -29.40
N ALA A 932 97.50 -44.01 -28.19
CA ALA A 932 98.28 -45.06 -27.55
C ALA A 932 98.14 -46.43 -28.26
N ALA A 933 96.93 -46.79 -28.72
CA ALA A 933 96.72 -48.00 -29.52
C ALA A 933 97.50 -47.95 -30.85
N GLN A 934 97.54 -46.78 -31.50
CA GLN A 934 98.36 -46.56 -32.70
C GLN A 934 99.87 -46.60 -32.40
N ALA A 935 100.32 -46.18 -31.23
CA ALA A 935 101.71 -46.32 -30.81
C ALA A 935 102.09 -47.80 -30.60
N ALA A 936 101.27 -48.55 -29.86
CA ALA A 936 101.43 -49.99 -29.67
C ALA A 936 101.42 -50.76 -31.01
N ALA A 937 100.54 -50.40 -31.95
CA ALA A 937 100.51 -51.01 -33.28
C ALA A 937 101.78 -50.73 -34.11
N LYS A 938 102.40 -49.55 -33.95
CA LYS A 938 103.70 -49.23 -34.60
C LYS A 938 104.85 -50.01 -33.97
N SER A 939 104.89 -50.11 -32.64
CA SER A 939 105.86 -50.93 -31.90
C SER A 939 105.75 -52.41 -32.28
N ALA A 940 104.52 -52.95 -32.33
CA ALA A 940 104.26 -54.32 -32.77
C ALA A 940 104.74 -54.58 -34.21
N GLN A 941 104.56 -53.61 -35.12
CA GLN A 941 105.07 -53.69 -36.48
C GLN A 941 106.61 -53.70 -36.51
N GLN A 942 107.28 -52.82 -35.76
CA GLN A 942 108.74 -52.81 -35.64
C GLN A 942 109.26 -54.14 -35.09
N HIS A 943 108.59 -54.73 -34.10
CA HIS A 943 108.95 -56.04 -33.58
C HIS A 943 108.75 -57.17 -34.60
N ALA A 944 107.74 -57.08 -35.48
CA ALA A 944 107.59 -58.03 -36.59
C ALA A 944 108.67 -57.88 -37.67
N GLU A 945 109.08 -56.65 -37.98
CA GLU A 945 110.18 -56.36 -38.91
C GLU A 945 111.52 -56.86 -38.37
N GLU A 946 111.82 -56.60 -37.08
CA GLU A 946 112.99 -57.14 -36.38
C GLU A 946 112.96 -58.69 -36.29
N ALA A 947 111.80 -59.31 -36.10
CA ALA A 947 111.65 -60.77 -36.06
C ALA A 947 111.90 -61.43 -37.42
N ALA A 948 111.45 -60.80 -38.51
CA ALA A 948 111.67 -61.28 -39.87
C ALA A 948 113.15 -61.27 -40.27
N GLU A 949 113.88 -60.21 -39.88
CA GLU A 949 115.32 -60.11 -40.13
C GLU A 949 116.11 -61.14 -39.30
N ALA A 950 115.73 -61.38 -38.04
CA ALA A 950 116.31 -62.44 -37.21
C ALA A 950 116.07 -63.84 -37.80
N ALA A 951 114.85 -64.14 -38.27
CA ALA A 951 114.52 -65.39 -38.94
C ALA A 951 115.33 -65.58 -40.24
N LYS A 952 115.50 -64.51 -41.03
CA LYS A 952 116.35 -64.47 -42.23
C LYS A 952 117.83 -64.75 -41.91
N ASN A 953 118.37 -64.20 -40.82
CA ASN A 953 119.73 -64.48 -40.36
C ASN A 953 119.90 -65.91 -39.81
N ALA A 954 118.86 -66.47 -39.19
CA ALA A 954 118.80 -67.88 -38.79
C ALA A 954 118.85 -68.82 -40.01
N ARG A 955 118.03 -68.55 -41.04
CA ARG A 955 118.02 -69.26 -42.34
C ARG A 955 119.39 -69.24 -43.01
N GLN A 956 120.03 -68.06 -43.10
CA GLN A 956 121.39 -67.95 -43.66
C GLN A 956 122.41 -68.76 -42.84
N SER A 957 122.31 -68.72 -41.51
CA SER A 957 123.20 -69.48 -40.64
C SER A 957 123.03 -70.99 -40.78
N ALA A 958 121.82 -71.48 -41.07
CA ALA A 958 121.55 -72.89 -41.37
C ALA A 958 122.20 -73.33 -42.69
N VAL A 959 122.06 -72.54 -43.76
CA VAL A 959 122.69 -72.79 -45.07
C VAL A 959 124.21 -72.88 -44.94
N ASP A 960 124.83 -71.96 -44.21
CA ASP A 960 126.28 -71.96 -44.01
C ASP A 960 126.76 -73.08 -43.06
N ALA A 961 125.91 -73.54 -42.14
CA ALA A 961 126.20 -74.72 -41.32
C ALA A 961 126.18 -76.01 -42.16
N GLN A 962 125.23 -76.12 -43.09
CA GLN A 962 125.13 -77.24 -44.03
C GLN A 962 126.35 -77.31 -44.97
N ARG A 963 126.73 -76.18 -45.59
CA ARG A 963 127.96 -76.08 -46.41
C ARG A 963 129.22 -76.53 -45.67
N ALA A 964 129.30 -76.24 -44.37
CA ALA A 964 130.41 -76.69 -43.55
C ALA A 964 130.40 -78.21 -43.31
N ALA A 965 129.25 -78.85 -43.18
CA ALA A 965 129.14 -80.30 -43.08
C ALA A 965 129.53 -81.00 -44.39
N GLU A 966 129.08 -80.48 -45.53
CA GLU A 966 129.37 -81.01 -46.87
C GLU A 966 130.90 -80.97 -47.16
N ALA A 967 131.56 -79.86 -46.83
CA ALA A 967 133.02 -79.74 -46.96
C ALA A 967 133.82 -80.69 -46.04
N ALA A 968 133.24 -81.11 -44.91
CA ALA A 968 133.85 -82.07 -44.00
C ALA A 968 133.75 -83.52 -44.52
N GLU A 969 132.63 -83.87 -45.16
CA GLU A 969 132.43 -85.19 -45.79
C GLU A 969 133.34 -85.38 -47.03
N ALA A 970 133.75 -84.31 -47.71
CA ALA A 970 134.67 -84.37 -48.85
C ALA A 970 136.10 -84.79 -48.45
N ARG A 971 136.70 -84.11 -47.46
CA ARG A 971 138.10 -84.34 -47.01
C ARG A 971 138.34 -85.74 -46.45
N ALA A 972 137.30 -86.38 -45.92
CA ALA A 972 137.39 -87.74 -45.42
C ALA A 972 137.62 -88.79 -46.54
N ARG A 973 137.33 -88.47 -47.81
CA ARG A 973 137.48 -89.39 -48.95
C ARG A 973 138.91 -89.42 -49.49
N GLU A 974 139.52 -88.25 -49.70
CA GLU A 974 140.90 -88.10 -50.21
C GLU A 974 141.96 -88.82 -49.34
N ALA A 975 141.67 -89.00 -48.05
CA ALA A 975 142.53 -89.71 -47.12
C ALA A 975 142.50 -91.25 -47.28
N ALA A 976 141.41 -91.81 -47.81
CA ALA A 976 141.25 -93.26 -47.99
C ALA A 976 142.00 -93.77 -49.23
N GLU A 977 141.92 -93.03 -50.34
CA GLU A 977 142.46 -93.44 -51.65
C GLU A 977 143.99 -93.65 -51.63
N ARG A 978 144.72 -92.91 -50.78
CA ARG A 978 146.18 -93.04 -50.65
C ARG A 978 146.63 -94.36 -50.01
N ALA A 979 145.80 -94.99 -49.19
CA ALA A 979 146.15 -96.22 -48.49
C ALA A 979 146.04 -97.50 -49.36
N GLU A 980 145.39 -97.42 -50.53
CA GLU A 980 145.19 -98.58 -51.41
C GLU A 980 146.35 -98.79 -52.40
N ALA A 981 147.09 -97.72 -52.73
CA ALA A 981 148.19 -97.76 -53.70
C ALA A 981 149.35 -98.68 -53.27
N GLU A 982 149.77 -98.61 -52.00
CA GLU A 982 150.90 -99.39 -51.48
C GLU A 982 150.62 -100.90 -51.46
N ARG A 983 149.36 -101.31 -51.28
CA ARG A 983 148.96 -102.73 -51.22
C ARG A 983 149.15 -103.48 -52.54
N ARG A 984 149.21 -102.79 -53.68
CA ARG A 984 149.34 -103.43 -55.02
C ARG A 984 150.77 -103.89 -55.33
N ALA A 985 151.78 -103.52 -54.54
CA ALA A 985 153.16 -103.96 -54.73
C ALA A 985 153.47 -105.37 -54.17
N ALA A 986 152.53 -106.01 -53.46
CA ALA A 986 152.80 -107.19 -52.62
C ALA A 986 152.33 -108.56 -53.17
N GLY A 987 151.79 -108.62 -54.39
CA GLY A 987 151.68 -109.87 -55.16
C GLY A 987 150.80 -111.00 -54.57
N GLN A 988 149.56 -110.72 -54.17
CA GLN A 988 148.57 -111.73 -53.76
C GLN A 988 147.34 -111.74 -54.69
N PRO A 989 146.79 -112.92 -55.07
CA PRO A 989 145.57 -113.02 -55.89
C PRO A 989 144.30 -112.79 -55.06
N GLY A 990 143.29 -112.15 -55.65
CA GLY A 990 142.00 -111.85 -55.01
C GLY A 990 140.89 -112.86 -55.35
N SER A 991 139.91 -113.00 -54.45
CA SER A 991 138.73 -113.85 -54.62
C SER A 991 137.48 -113.02 -54.92
N ASN A 992 136.93 -113.14 -56.13
CA ASN A 992 135.82 -112.32 -56.61
C ASN A 992 134.45 -112.89 -56.19
N LEU A 993 134.01 -112.63 -54.95
CA LEU A 993 132.57 -112.66 -54.61
C LEU A 993 132.00 -111.25 -54.78
N ARG A 994 130.92 -111.13 -55.56
CA ARG A 994 130.32 -109.85 -55.92
C ARG A 994 129.16 -109.54 -54.96
N HIS A 995 129.24 -108.43 -54.25
CA HIS A 995 128.15 -107.97 -53.39
C HIS A 995 126.93 -107.59 -54.24
N LEU A 996 125.77 -108.15 -53.90
CA LEU A 996 124.50 -107.90 -54.58
C LEU A 996 123.75 -106.78 -53.85
N TYR A 997 123.35 -106.99 -52.60
CA TYR A 997 122.72 -105.97 -51.76
C TYR A 997 123.03 -106.16 -50.27
N ASN A 998 123.00 -105.05 -49.53
CA ASN A 998 122.87 -105.02 -48.07
C ASN A 998 121.66 -104.13 -47.74
N LYS A 999 120.76 -104.60 -46.87
CA LYS A 999 119.48 -103.95 -46.56
C LYS A 999 119.17 -104.09 -45.07
N GLN A 1000 118.75 -102.98 -44.44
CA GLN A 1000 118.33 -102.95 -43.04
C GLN A 1000 116.81 -102.73 -42.95
N PHE A 1001 116.12 -103.70 -42.36
CA PHE A 1001 114.68 -103.74 -42.16
C PHE A 1001 114.36 -103.47 -40.68
N LEU A 1002 113.44 -102.53 -40.41
CA LEU A 1002 112.90 -102.34 -39.07
C LEU A 1002 111.83 -103.41 -38.82
N VAL A 1003 111.96 -104.20 -37.75
CA VAL A 1003 111.02 -105.30 -37.46
C VAL A 1003 109.78 -104.72 -36.78
N THR A 1004 108.62 -104.92 -37.41
CA THR A 1004 107.33 -104.30 -37.05
C THR A 1004 106.20 -105.32 -36.96
N THR A 1005 105.11 -104.98 -36.28
CA THR A 1005 103.84 -105.73 -36.38
C THR A 1005 103.11 -105.38 -37.69
N ASP A 1006 101.98 -106.06 -37.93
CA ASP A 1006 100.95 -105.77 -38.93
C ASP A 1006 100.45 -104.30 -39.01
N GLN A 1007 100.73 -103.48 -38.00
CA GLN A 1007 100.32 -102.07 -37.88
C GLN A 1007 101.50 -101.10 -38.01
N ASP A 1008 102.62 -101.54 -38.61
CA ASP A 1008 103.88 -100.78 -38.73
C ASP A 1008 104.48 -100.33 -37.38
N LEU A 1009 104.09 -101.00 -36.28
CA LEU A 1009 104.58 -100.70 -34.93
C LEU A 1009 105.95 -101.38 -34.71
N PRO A 1010 107.05 -100.65 -34.49
CA PRO A 1010 108.37 -101.23 -34.33
C PRO A 1010 108.53 -101.92 -32.97
N LEU A 1011 109.10 -103.14 -32.97
CA LEU A 1011 109.32 -103.89 -31.75
C LEU A 1011 110.60 -103.47 -31.02
N HIS A 1012 110.52 -103.43 -29.69
CA HIS A 1012 111.63 -103.12 -28.79
C HIS A 1012 112.12 -104.38 -28.07
N VAL A 1013 112.77 -105.28 -28.82
CA VAL A 1013 113.19 -106.63 -28.36
C VAL A 1013 114.63 -106.95 -28.78
N THR A 1014 115.24 -107.97 -28.17
CA THR A 1014 116.63 -108.39 -28.37
C THR A 1014 116.80 -109.52 -29.39
N ALA A 1015 118.04 -109.72 -29.87
CA ALA A 1015 118.36 -110.83 -30.77
C ALA A 1015 118.18 -112.23 -30.12
N GLU A 1016 118.29 -112.34 -28.79
CA GLU A 1016 118.04 -113.61 -28.08
C GLU A 1016 116.54 -113.95 -28.01
N GLU A 1017 115.66 -112.94 -28.09
CA GLU A 1017 114.21 -113.12 -28.21
C GLU A 1017 113.81 -113.48 -29.65
N VAL A 1018 114.49 -112.91 -30.65
CA VAL A 1018 114.38 -113.38 -32.06
C VAL A 1018 114.78 -114.84 -32.18
N LEU A 1019 115.92 -115.25 -31.61
CA LEU A 1019 116.35 -116.65 -31.62
C LEU A 1019 115.35 -117.56 -30.91
N ARG A 1020 114.66 -117.07 -29.87
CA ARG A 1020 113.62 -117.84 -29.17
C ARG A 1020 112.41 -118.09 -30.08
N GLU A 1021 111.97 -117.09 -30.82
CA GLU A 1021 110.84 -117.25 -31.76
C GLU A 1021 111.22 -118.10 -32.97
N LEU A 1022 112.37 -117.86 -33.58
CA LEU A 1022 112.88 -118.68 -34.69
C LEU A 1022 113.15 -120.14 -34.27
N LYS A 1023 113.31 -120.43 -32.96
CA LYS A 1023 113.34 -121.79 -32.39
C LYS A 1023 111.99 -122.33 -31.93
N ARG A 1024 110.95 -121.49 -31.82
CA ARG A 1024 109.57 -121.93 -31.57
C ARG A 1024 109.00 -122.55 -32.85
N CYS A 1025 109.19 -121.87 -33.98
CA CYS A 1025 108.86 -122.38 -35.31
C CYS A 1025 109.56 -121.52 -36.39
N PHE A 1026 110.59 -122.06 -37.04
CA PHE A 1026 111.39 -121.32 -38.01
C PHE A 1026 110.57 -120.96 -39.26
N ASN A 1027 109.91 -121.93 -39.89
CA ASN A 1027 109.06 -121.69 -41.07
C ASN A 1027 107.71 -121.00 -40.78
N CYS A 1028 107.33 -120.80 -39.52
CA CYS A 1028 106.22 -119.89 -39.16
C CYS A 1028 106.60 -118.41 -39.33
N SER A 1029 107.89 -118.09 -39.42
CA SER A 1029 108.40 -116.74 -39.67
C SER A 1029 109.15 -116.61 -41.01
N PHE A 1030 109.97 -117.59 -41.39
CA PHE A 1030 110.81 -117.52 -42.59
C PHE A 1030 109.99 -117.86 -43.87
N PRO A 1031 109.77 -116.90 -44.79
CA PRO A 1031 108.68 -117.00 -45.78
C PRO A 1031 109.13 -117.63 -47.11
N ILE A 1032 109.94 -118.69 -47.06
CA ILE A 1032 110.42 -119.45 -48.23
C ILE A 1032 110.03 -120.91 -48.04
N ASP A 1033 109.43 -121.50 -49.08
CA ASP A 1033 108.96 -122.88 -49.06
C ASP A 1033 110.14 -123.87 -48.97
N GLY A 1034 109.89 -125.06 -48.41
CA GLY A 1034 110.94 -126.04 -48.07
C GLY A 1034 111.69 -125.79 -46.76
N ALA A 1035 111.45 -124.65 -46.08
CA ALA A 1035 112.04 -124.37 -44.78
C ALA A 1035 111.53 -125.32 -43.66
N PRO A 1036 112.40 -125.81 -42.77
CA PRO A 1036 112.02 -126.69 -41.66
C PRO A 1036 111.25 -125.95 -40.55
N ALA A 1037 110.47 -126.70 -39.76
CA ALA A 1037 109.80 -126.16 -38.58
C ALA A 1037 110.78 -125.90 -37.43
N ASP A 1038 111.74 -126.80 -37.20
CA ASP A 1038 112.84 -126.60 -36.26
C ASP A 1038 113.89 -125.63 -36.83
N PHE A 1039 114.54 -124.85 -35.96
CA PHE A 1039 115.64 -123.97 -36.38
C PHE A 1039 116.84 -124.78 -36.91
N PRO A 1040 117.40 -124.44 -38.08
CA PRO A 1040 118.48 -125.22 -38.68
C PRO A 1040 119.75 -125.36 -37.83
N VAL A 1041 120.42 -126.51 -37.93
CA VAL A 1041 121.75 -126.74 -37.33
C VAL A 1041 122.88 -126.43 -38.31
N ASP A 1042 124.07 -126.10 -37.78
CA ASP A 1042 125.24 -125.73 -38.59
C ASP A 1042 125.64 -126.84 -39.57
N GLY A 1043 125.73 -126.50 -40.86
CA GLY A 1043 126.00 -127.42 -41.97
C GLY A 1043 124.77 -128.15 -42.52
N GLN A 1044 123.57 -127.99 -41.94
CA GLN A 1044 122.35 -128.64 -42.42
C GLN A 1044 122.00 -128.19 -43.84
N HIS A 1045 121.83 -129.17 -44.74
CA HIS A 1045 121.31 -128.94 -46.08
C HIS A 1045 119.79 -128.73 -46.02
N ILE A 1046 119.30 -127.67 -46.67
CA ILE A 1046 117.88 -127.37 -46.80
C ILE A 1046 117.55 -127.22 -48.29
N PRO A 1047 116.64 -128.02 -48.85
CA PRO A 1047 116.04 -127.74 -50.15
C PRO A 1047 114.98 -126.65 -49.95
N LEU A 1048 115.34 -125.40 -50.19
CA LEU A 1048 114.38 -124.30 -50.27
C LEU A 1048 113.87 -124.19 -51.71
N ASP A 1049 112.63 -123.73 -51.90
CA ASP A 1049 112.04 -123.51 -53.21
C ASP A 1049 111.68 -122.03 -53.42
N ALA A 1050 112.16 -121.43 -54.51
CA ALA A 1050 111.96 -120.02 -54.84
C ALA A 1050 110.94 -119.85 -55.99
N CYS A 1051 109.68 -119.57 -55.65
CA CYS A 1051 108.60 -119.34 -56.61
C CYS A 1051 108.41 -117.87 -57.01
N LEU A 1052 108.32 -117.59 -58.32
CA LEU A 1052 108.20 -116.23 -58.88
C LEU A 1052 106.76 -115.89 -59.32
N PRO A 1053 106.08 -114.88 -58.72
CA PRO A 1053 104.65 -114.63 -59.00
C PRO A 1053 104.30 -114.05 -60.39
N ILE A 1054 105.26 -113.46 -61.10
CA ILE A 1054 104.98 -112.52 -62.21
C ILE A 1054 104.77 -113.22 -63.57
N LEU A 1055 105.23 -114.48 -63.73
CA LEU A 1055 105.10 -115.25 -64.97
C LEU A 1055 104.68 -116.72 -64.70
N GLY A 1056 103.54 -116.91 -64.04
CA GLY A 1056 102.79 -118.17 -64.07
C GLY A 1056 103.49 -119.40 -63.46
N PHE A 1057 103.73 -119.37 -62.15
CA PHE A 1057 104.12 -120.54 -61.34
C PHE A 1057 105.37 -121.29 -61.83
N ILE A 1058 106.47 -120.56 -62.04
CA ILE A 1058 107.81 -121.17 -62.05
C ILE A 1058 108.38 -121.08 -60.64
N CYS A 1059 108.71 -122.24 -60.07
CA CYS A 1059 109.51 -122.38 -58.86
C CYS A 1059 110.88 -122.96 -59.25
N MET A 1060 111.93 -122.53 -58.56
CA MET A 1060 113.31 -122.97 -58.78
C MET A 1060 113.91 -123.50 -57.49
N ASP A 1061 114.53 -124.68 -57.55
CA ASP A 1061 115.30 -125.28 -56.48
C ASP A 1061 116.40 -124.29 -56.00
N ALA A 1062 116.42 -124.04 -54.69
CA ALA A 1062 117.37 -123.18 -54.01
C ALA A 1062 118.08 -123.94 -52.87
N PRO A 1063 118.83 -125.02 -53.16
CA PRO A 1063 119.50 -125.82 -52.14
C PRO A 1063 120.57 -124.99 -51.41
N VAL A 1064 120.46 -124.90 -50.09
CA VAL A 1064 121.39 -124.14 -49.23
C VAL A 1064 121.95 -125.01 -48.10
N LYS A 1065 123.08 -124.59 -47.52
CA LYS A 1065 123.50 -125.03 -46.19
C LYS A 1065 123.40 -123.89 -45.17
N ALA A 1066 122.79 -124.18 -44.03
CA ALA A 1066 122.62 -123.26 -42.92
C ALA A 1066 123.87 -123.17 -42.02
N TYR A 1067 124.18 -121.99 -41.50
CA TYR A 1067 125.23 -121.76 -40.50
C TYR A 1067 124.82 -120.65 -39.52
N THR A 1068 125.05 -120.85 -38.23
CA THR A 1068 124.81 -119.85 -37.19
C THR A 1068 125.82 -118.70 -37.30
N LEU A 1069 125.35 -117.45 -37.31
CA LEU A 1069 126.21 -116.27 -37.17
C LEU A 1069 126.34 -115.90 -35.69
N LYS A 1070 127.57 -115.66 -35.25
CA LYS A 1070 127.89 -115.22 -33.90
C LYS A 1070 128.82 -114.01 -33.93
N GLU A 1071 128.49 -113.00 -33.13
CA GLU A 1071 129.34 -111.83 -32.88
C GLU A 1071 129.64 -111.77 -31.38
N ASN A 1072 130.91 -111.55 -31.02
CA ASN A 1072 131.41 -111.61 -29.63
C ASN A 1072 131.07 -112.91 -28.87
N GLY A 1073 130.77 -114.00 -29.60
CA GLY A 1073 130.40 -115.31 -29.03
C GLY A 1073 128.89 -115.50 -28.79
N GLN A 1074 128.10 -114.42 -28.74
CA GLN A 1074 126.63 -114.49 -28.70
C GLN A 1074 126.05 -114.73 -30.09
N TRP A 1075 124.78 -115.17 -30.15
CA TRP A 1075 124.07 -115.33 -31.42
C TRP A 1075 123.75 -113.95 -32.03
N ALA A 1076 124.11 -113.77 -33.30
CA ALA A 1076 123.85 -112.55 -34.04
C ALA A 1076 122.92 -112.78 -35.25
N GLY A 1077 122.66 -114.02 -35.64
CA GLY A 1077 121.82 -114.36 -36.79
C GLY A 1077 122.14 -115.72 -37.41
N PHE A 1078 121.89 -115.85 -38.71
CA PHE A 1078 122.19 -117.05 -39.49
C PHE A 1078 122.59 -116.71 -40.92
N ARG A 1079 123.28 -117.65 -41.56
CA ARG A 1079 123.79 -117.58 -42.94
C ARG A 1079 123.26 -118.77 -43.72
N PHE A 1080 122.90 -118.54 -44.97
CA PHE A 1080 122.81 -119.60 -45.97
C PHE A 1080 123.97 -119.49 -46.97
N ILE A 1081 124.51 -120.65 -47.36
CA ILE A 1081 125.47 -120.78 -48.46
C ILE A 1081 124.83 -121.64 -49.55
N ALA A 1082 124.65 -121.06 -50.74
CA ALA A 1082 124.13 -121.73 -51.92
C ALA A 1082 124.94 -122.96 -52.28
N GLN A 1083 124.26 -124.09 -52.48
CA GLN A 1083 124.84 -125.33 -52.95
C GLN A 1083 124.76 -125.42 -54.49
N GLU A 1084 125.32 -126.48 -55.05
CA GLU A 1084 125.18 -126.80 -56.47
C GLU A 1084 123.69 -127.00 -56.83
N GLY A 1085 123.25 -126.35 -57.91
CA GLY A 1085 121.83 -126.27 -58.33
C GLY A 1085 121.12 -124.94 -58.04
N HIS A 1086 121.58 -124.17 -57.05
CA HIS A 1086 120.93 -122.89 -56.69
C HIS A 1086 121.14 -121.80 -57.75
N PHE A 1087 120.08 -121.06 -58.07
CA PHE A 1087 120.05 -120.03 -59.13
C PHE A 1087 121.04 -118.84 -58.97
N ASP A 1088 121.61 -118.64 -57.78
CA ASP A 1088 122.60 -117.59 -57.50
C ASP A 1088 124.04 -118.03 -57.78
N GLY A 1089 124.25 -119.27 -58.22
CA GLY A 1089 125.55 -119.92 -58.32
C GLY A 1089 126.00 -120.54 -57.01
N ALA A 1090 126.70 -121.67 -57.10
CA ALA A 1090 127.23 -122.35 -55.92
C ALA A 1090 128.25 -121.46 -55.18
N GLY A 1091 128.24 -121.53 -53.85
CA GLY A 1091 129.11 -120.72 -53.00
C GLY A 1091 128.67 -119.27 -52.78
N SER A 1092 127.56 -118.82 -53.40
CA SER A 1092 126.88 -117.57 -53.05
C SER A 1092 126.39 -117.61 -51.60
N VAL A 1093 126.34 -116.44 -50.95
CA VAL A 1093 126.15 -116.30 -49.50
C VAL A 1093 125.11 -115.23 -49.19
N ILE A 1094 124.19 -115.53 -48.28
CA ILE A 1094 123.29 -114.54 -47.68
C ILE A 1094 123.36 -114.63 -46.15
N ASP A 1095 123.67 -113.50 -45.50
CA ASP A 1095 123.69 -113.31 -44.05
C ASP A 1095 122.40 -112.60 -43.61
N PHE A 1096 121.69 -113.17 -42.63
CA PHE A 1096 120.64 -112.51 -41.86
C PHE A 1096 121.18 -112.21 -40.46
N ARG A 1097 121.19 -110.94 -40.04
CA ARG A 1097 121.66 -110.50 -38.72
C ARG A 1097 120.62 -109.68 -37.98
N PHE A 1098 120.59 -109.79 -36.66
CA PHE A 1098 119.60 -109.13 -35.81
C PHE A 1098 120.27 -108.34 -34.70
N TYR A 1099 119.93 -107.06 -34.57
CA TYR A 1099 120.45 -106.18 -33.51
C TYR A 1099 119.44 -105.09 -33.16
N THR A 1100 119.65 -104.40 -32.03
CA THR A 1100 118.85 -103.22 -31.65
C THR A 1100 119.54 -101.93 -32.08
N ASN A 1101 118.79 -101.02 -32.68
CA ASN A 1101 119.31 -99.72 -33.09
C ASN A 1101 119.34 -98.70 -31.91
N SER A 1102 119.78 -97.47 -32.18
CA SER A 1102 119.93 -96.41 -31.17
C SER A 1102 118.64 -95.92 -30.50
N LYS A 1103 117.46 -96.43 -30.91
CA LYS A 1103 116.17 -96.24 -30.24
C LYS A 1103 115.68 -97.52 -29.53
N SER A 1104 116.56 -98.50 -29.35
CA SER A 1104 116.24 -99.83 -28.83
C SER A 1104 115.17 -100.59 -29.63
N MET A 1105 115.02 -100.30 -30.93
CA MET A 1105 114.11 -101.03 -31.82
C MET A 1105 114.88 -102.14 -32.55
N LEU A 1106 114.25 -103.29 -32.76
CA LEU A 1106 114.83 -104.44 -33.46
C LEU A 1106 115.00 -104.15 -34.97
N VAL A 1107 116.20 -104.43 -35.48
CA VAL A 1107 116.54 -104.36 -36.90
C VAL A 1107 117.02 -105.72 -37.38
N MET A 1108 116.55 -106.12 -38.56
CA MET A 1108 117.08 -107.23 -39.34
C MET A 1108 117.94 -106.66 -40.49
N GLU A 1109 119.23 -106.98 -40.51
CA GLU A 1109 120.10 -106.69 -41.65
C GLU A 1109 120.27 -107.94 -42.52
N VAL A 1110 120.16 -107.77 -43.83
CA VAL A 1110 120.32 -108.84 -44.83
C VAL A 1110 121.41 -108.44 -45.82
N ASP A 1111 122.48 -109.23 -45.90
CA ASP A 1111 123.66 -109.00 -46.75
C ASP A 1111 123.88 -110.18 -47.69
N ALA A 1112 123.74 -109.95 -49.00
CA ALA A 1112 123.78 -110.96 -50.05
C ALA A 1112 124.97 -110.74 -51.01
N ARG A 1113 125.74 -111.80 -51.26
CA ARG A 1113 126.98 -111.82 -52.06
C ARG A 1113 126.97 -113.03 -53.00
N VAL A 1114 127.06 -112.80 -54.31
CA VAL A 1114 126.93 -113.82 -55.35
C VAL A 1114 128.26 -114.18 -56.03
N SER A 1115 128.37 -115.41 -56.53
CA SER A 1115 129.50 -115.89 -57.34
C SER A 1115 129.24 -115.65 -58.84
N ASP A 1116 128.23 -116.32 -59.41
CA ASP A 1116 127.89 -116.26 -60.83
C ASP A 1116 126.38 -116.55 -61.05
N PRO A 1117 125.49 -115.53 -60.92
CA PRO A 1117 124.04 -115.73 -60.91
C PRO A 1117 123.45 -115.90 -62.32
N SER A 1118 122.48 -116.82 -62.47
CA SER A 1118 121.83 -117.08 -63.76
C SER A 1118 120.69 -116.11 -64.10
N ALA A 1119 120.36 -115.17 -63.19
CA ALA A 1119 119.31 -114.17 -63.35
C ALA A 1119 119.87 -112.73 -63.18
N PRO A 1120 119.30 -111.71 -63.87
CA PRO A 1120 119.74 -110.32 -63.73
C PRO A 1120 119.59 -109.77 -62.30
N ASP A 1121 120.64 -109.10 -61.80
CA ASP A 1121 120.73 -108.57 -60.43
C ASP A 1121 119.48 -107.79 -59.98
N PHE A 1122 118.92 -106.94 -60.84
CA PHE A 1122 117.78 -106.08 -60.49
C PHE A 1122 116.48 -106.87 -60.26
N ILE A 1123 116.32 -108.03 -60.92
CA ILE A 1123 115.19 -108.93 -60.71
C ILE A 1123 115.38 -109.68 -59.39
N ASN A 1124 116.61 -110.13 -59.13
CA ASN A 1124 116.98 -110.83 -57.91
C ASN A 1124 116.79 -109.93 -56.67
N GLU A 1125 117.30 -108.70 -56.69
CA GLU A 1125 117.11 -107.73 -55.60
C GLU A 1125 115.62 -107.39 -55.37
N GLN A 1126 114.84 -107.11 -56.43
CA GLN A 1126 113.40 -106.81 -56.31
C GLN A 1126 112.59 -107.94 -55.66
N VAL A 1127 112.81 -109.18 -56.10
CA VAL A 1127 112.11 -110.36 -55.58
C VAL A 1127 112.50 -110.64 -54.13
N ALA A 1128 113.81 -110.65 -53.85
CA ALA A 1128 114.31 -110.95 -52.51
C ALA A 1128 113.90 -109.89 -51.48
N LEU A 1129 113.94 -108.60 -51.85
CA LEU A 1129 113.43 -107.51 -51.01
C LEU A 1129 111.98 -107.76 -50.55
N THR A 1130 111.11 -108.18 -51.47
CA THR A 1130 109.69 -108.44 -51.14
C THR A 1130 109.53 -109.59 -50.15
N LYS A 1131 110.32 -110.67 -50.29
CA LYS A 1131 110.33 -111.80 -49.35
C LYS A 1131 110.94 -111.44 -47.99
N TRP A 1132 111.95 -110.59 -47.92
CA TRP A 1132 112.51 -110.11 -46.65
C TRP A 1132 111.59 -109.10 -45.95
N ASP A 1133 110.76 -108.39 -46.71
CA ASP A 1133 109.69 -107.56 -46.15
C ASP A 1133 108.61 -108.42 -45.49
N SER A 1134 108.17 -109.50 -46.14
CA SER A 1134 107.30 -110.51 -45.50
C SER A 1134 107.96 -111.17 -44.28
N PHE A 1135 109.29 -111.34 -44.27
CA PHE A 1135 110.01 -111.92 -43.14
C PHE A 1135 110.02 -110.97 -41.93
N ARG A 1136 110.26 -109.65 -42.11
CA ARG A 1136 110.20 -108.70 -40.97
C ARG A 1136 108.81 -108.63 -40.36
N GLU A 1137 107.75 -108.71 -41.17
CA GLU A 1137 106.37 -108.62 -40.70
C GLU A 1137 105.91 -109.91 -40.02
N ALA A 1138 106.15 -111.08 -40.63
CA ALA A 1138 105.81 -112.36 -40.00
C ALA A 1138 106.58 -112.58 -38.69
N LEU A 1139 107.87 -112.26 -38.66
CA LEU A 1139 108.69 -112.35 -37.45
C LEU A 1139 108.23 -111.34 -36.38
N GLY A 1140 107.97 -110.09 -36.76
CA GLY A 1140 107.51 -109.05 -35.83
C GLY A 1140 106.13 -109.32 -35.26
N GLN A 1141 105.19 -109.81 -36.07
CA GLN A 1141 103.87 -110.24 -35.62
C GLN A 1141 103.96 -111.43 -34.68
N ASN A 1142 104.71 -112.48 -35.03
CA ASN A 1142 104.91 -113.65 -34.16
C ASN A 1142 105.53 -113.24 -32.81
N ILE A 1143 106.53 -112.35 -32.80
CA ILE A 1143 107.11 -111.86 -31.53
C ILE A 1143 106.11 -110.99 -30.76
N HIS A 1144 105.24 -110.22 -31.41
CA HIS A 1144 104.21 -109.41 -30.73
C HIS A 1144 103.17 -110.31 -30.05
N GLU A 1145 102.56 -111.23 -30.80
CA GLU A 1145 101.47 -112.10 -30.34
C GLU A 1145 101.91 -113.07 -29.23
N HIS A 1146 103.15 -113.56 -29.28
CA HIS A 1146 103.68 -114.50 -28.28
C HIS A 1146 104.54 -113.84 -27.19
N GLY A 1147 104.78 -112.52 -27.26
CA GLY A 1147 105.82 -111.84 -26.46
C GLY A 1147 105.36 -110.97 -25.28
N PHE A 1148 104.13 -110.42 -25.28
CA PHE A 1148 103.73 -109.40 -24.29
C PHE A 1148 102.47 -109.75 -23.48
N GLY A 1149 102.64 -109.81 -22.15
CA GLY A 1149 101.57 -110.02 -21.18
C GLY A 1149 100.78 -108.76 -20.79
N PRO A 1150 99.71 -108.90 -19.98
CA PRO A 1150 98.70 -107.86 -19.81
C PRO A 1150 99.13 -106.72 -18.85
N ASN A 1151 99.65 -105.61 -19.40
CA ASN A 1151 99.47 -104.23 -18.88
C ASN A 1151 100.18 -103.16 -19.75
N SER A 1152 99.50 -102.59 -20.74
CA SER A 1152 99.90 -101.33 -21.44
C SER A 1152 98.70 -100.69 -22.15
N ALA A 1153 98.76 -99.39 -22.47
CA ALA A 1153 97.56 -98.57 -22.77
C ALA A 1153 97.55 -97.90 -24.17
N GLY A 1154 96.36 -97.80 -24.79
CA GLY A 1154 96.13 -97.15 -26.10
C GLY A 1154 94.66 -96.79 -26.39
N ALA A 1155 94.43 -96.01 -27.47
CA ALA A 1155 93.16 -95.40 -27.96
C ALA A 1155 92.54 -94.26 -27.08
N ARG A 1156 92.14 -93.04 -27.52
CA ARG A 1156 91.85 -92.32 -28.82
C ARG A 1156 90.42 -92.56 -29.40
N TYR A 1157 89.63 -91.61 -29.98
CA TYR A 1157 89.68 -90.14 -30.24
C TYR A 1157 88.32 -89.55 -30.75
N ALA A 1158 88.26 -88.25 -31.18
CA ALA A 1158 87.25 -87.61 -32.09
C ALA A 1158 85.82 -87.28 -31.55
N ARG A 1159 84.85 -86.55 -32.20
CA ARG A 1159 84.69 -85.42 -33.22
C ARG A 1159 83.15 -85.12 -33.37
N ALA A 1160 82.54 -84.11 -34.05
CA ALA A 1160 82.87 -82.77 -34.61
C ALA A 1160 81.61 -81.94 -35.08
N MET A 1161 81.63 -80.60 -34.95
CA MET A 1161 81.00 -79.55 -35.82
C MET A 1161 79.45 -79.39 -35.98
N CYS A 1162 78.99 -78.40 -36.78
CA CYS A 1162 77.76 -77.59 -36.56
C CYS A 1162 76.67 -77.60 -37.68
N THR A 1163 75.44 -77.22 -37.27
CA THR A 1163 74.27 -76.57 -37.97
C THR A 1163 74.14 -76.54 -39.50
N PRO A 1164 72.88 -76.68 -40.00
CA PRO A 1164 72.31 -75.59 -40.82
C PRO A 1164 70.82 -75.23 -40.56
N GLN A 1165 70.59 -73.93 -40.39
CA GLN A 1165 69.51 -73.08 -40.96
C GLN A 1165 68.00 -73.41 -40.81
N GLN A 1166 67.26 -72.41 -40.30
CA GLN A 1166 65.80 -72.23 -40.18
C GLN A 1166 65.02 -73.07 -39.14
N GLU A 1167 64.08 -72.38 -38.49
CA GLU A 1167 63.07 -72.85 -37.53
C GLU A 1167 63.53 -73.95 -36.54
N GLY A 1168 64.52 -73.66 -35.70
CA GLY A 1168 64.87 -72.32 -35.20
C GLY A 1168 63.89 -71.80 -34.14
N ARG A 1169 63.63 -72.41 -32.96
CA ARG A 1169 64.23 -73.55 -32.22
C ARG A 1169 65.75 -73.45 -31.93
N CYS A 1170 66.14 -73.87 -30.72
CA CYS A 1170 67.53 -74.17 -30.30
C CYS A 1170 68.56 -73.02 -30.26
N SER A 1171 68.50 -72.27 -29.14
CA SER A 1171 69.59 -72.04 -28.17
C SER A 1171 71.08 -71.97 -28.58
N ARG A 1172 71.71 -70.86 -28.17
CA ARG A 1172 73.15 -70.58 -27.97
C ARG A 1172 74.04 -70.53 -29.21
#